data_AF-Q4SA17-F1
#
_entry.id   AF-Q4SA17-F1
#
_cell.length_a   1.000
_cell.length_b   1.000
_cell.length_c   1.000
_cell.angle_alpha   90.00
_cell.angle_beta   90.00
_cell.angle_gamma   90.00
#
_symmetry.space_group_name_H-M   'P 1'
#
loop_
_entity.id
_entity.type
_entity.pdbx_description
1 polymer ?
#
loop_
_entity_poly.entity_id
_entity_poly.type
_entity_poly.pdbx_seq_one_letter_code
_entity_poly.pdbx_strand_id
1 'polypeptide(L)'
;MARSKVKICACCALLLLCALTVIVCVSVLVGKKCPEGAFPRAAVAADSGRCSRVGLDILRSGGSAVDGAIAALLCTSLVNPQSMGLGGGTILTVMNSTGHVTVINAREAAPRSSKPRLLDSCPQRFRLLPGVEWVAVPGEIRGYEEAHKLFGRLPWATLFQPTIRLAREGLPIPKTLGRYLSTFNWTNQAPLRNLFSDKDGNLLKTGDVVKFQKLADTLEIIAKGRRSRLLPRAHRRRFGGTLTAEDLAAFRAVVTDAWSVPLGEFQLYFPPPPAGGATVAFIMNILKGFELNSTDLEGHRRTVAYHRYAEALKFANSFRKNIRDPALSPDSEVRKGMEESFSDHIRSLIWSNATHDPQYYNITPSAEGMGTTQVSVLAEDGTAVSATSSLNHIFGSGVFSPRTGIILNNQLADFCRRASRIVPGDRPPSSMAPSVLKSPSKTLVIGSTGGSMIPAAMVSMLMNHLWFGKNLKDSIAAPILFVDSETAVNFEPNFDKGPFGFFPGAEGTQRFCWIMARSKVKICACCALLLLCALTVIVCVSVLVGKKCPEGAFPRAAVAADSGRCSQVGLDILRSGGSAVDGAIAALLCTSLVNPQSMGLGGGTILTVMNSTGHVTVINAREAAPRSSKPRLLDSCPQRFRLLPGVEWVAVPGEIRGYEEAHKLFGRLPWATLFQPTIRLAREGLPIPKTLGRYLSTFNWTNQAPLRNLFSDKDGNLLKTGDVVKFQKLADTLEIIAKDGAAAFYRGPIAADLVHDIQAAGGTLTAEDLAAFRAVVTDAWSVPLGEFQLYFPPPPAGGATVAFIMNILKGFKLNSTDLEGHRKTVAYHRYAEALKFANSFRKNIRDPALSPDSEVRKGMEESFSDHIRSLIWSNATHDPQYYNITPSAEGMGTTQVSVLAEDGTAVSATSSLNHMSFWLGRFLSENRDHPQQPAGRLLPTGQPHCSRLPFLLSGDRPPSSMAPSVLKSPSKTLVIGSTGGSMIPAAMVSMLMNHLWFGKNLKDSIAAPILFVDYETAVNFGPNFDKDLSDALEALGHKPGGNRTFYNVVNAVEKVDDCIWAVSDARKDGEAAGF
;
A
#
# COMPACT_ATOMS: atom_id res chain seq x y z
N MET A 1 -61.02 2.14 -47.52
CA MET A 1 -59.97 2.07 -46.46
C MET A 1 -58.56 1.75 -46.98
N ALA A 2 -58.19 2.09 -48.23
CA ALA A 2 -56.98 1.54 -48.88
C ALA A 2 -55.74 2.46 -48.95
N ARG A 3 -55.88 3.79 -48.81
CA ARG A 3 -54.78 4.76 -49.07
C ARG A 3 -53.83 5.02 -47.89
N SER A 4 -54.07 4.48 -46.69
CA SER A 4 -53.22 4.71 -45.51
C SER A 4 -52.02 3.75 -45.40
N LYS A 5 -52.22 2.45 -45.67
CA LYS A 5 -51.20 1.41 -45.45
C LYS A 5 -49.89 1.65 -46.23
N VAL A 6 -49.97 2.15 -47.46
CA VAL A 6 -48.79 2.39 -48.33
C VAL A 6 -47.87 3.49 -47.77
N LYS A 7 -48.42 4.56 -47.18
CA LYS A 7 -47.60 5.64 -46.60
C LYS A 7 -46.85 5.22 -45.34
N ILE A 8 -47.40 4.28 -44.56
CA ILE A 8 -46.78 3.78 -43.33
C ILE A 8 -45.52 2.97 -43.66
N CYS A 9 -45.58 2.04 -44.62
CA CYS A 9 -44.41 1.25 -45.02
C CYS A 9 -43.25 2.13 -45.53
N ALA A 10 -43.55 3.18 -46.30
CA ALA A 10 -42.53 4.11 -46.80
C ALA A 10 -41.81 4.87 -45.65
N CYS A 11 -42.53 5.29 -44.62
CA CYS A 11 -41.93 5.95 -43.46
C CYS A 11 -41.07 4.97 -42.63
N CYS A 12 -41.54 3.74 -42.42
CA CYS A 12 -40.77 2.72 -41.71
C CYS A 12 -39.45 2.35 -42.43
N ALA A 13 -39.46 2.29 -43.77
CA ALA A 13 -38.26 2.04 -44.56
C ALA A 13 -37.22 3.16 -44.43
N LEU A 14 -37.64 4.44 -44.49
CA LEU A 14 -36.74 5.58 -44.26
C LEU A 14 -36.16 5.59 -42.84
N LEU A 15 -36.99 5.34 -41.82
CA LEU A 15 -36.55 5.30 -40.43
C LEU A 15 -35.52 4.18 -40.17
N LEU A 16 -35.69 3.00 -40.79
CA LEU A 16 -34.71 1.91 -40.72
C LEU A 16 -33.38 2.28 -41.40
N LEU A 17 -33.40 2.95 -42.56
CA LEU A 17 -32.20 3.43 -43.25
C LEU A 17 -31.46 4.52 -42.44
N CYS A 18 -32.18 5.45 -41.82
CA CYS A 18 -31.60 6.44 -40.91
C CYS A 18 -31.02 5.78 -39.64
N ALA A 19 -31.72 4.81 -39.05
CA ALA A 19 -31.21 4.07 -37.89
C ALA A 19 -29.92 3.30 -38.22
N LEU A 20 -29.88 2.59 -39.35
CA LEU A 20 -28.70 1.83 -39.79
C LEU A 20 -27.50 2.74 -40.08
N THR A 21 -27.70 3.88 -40.75
CA THR A 21 -26.62 4.85 -41.01
C THR A 21 -26.10 5.50 -39.71
N VAL A 22 -26.98 5.85 -38.77
CA VAL A 22 -26.57 6.34 -37.43
C VAL A 22 -25.80 5.26 -36.65
N ILE A 23 -26.27 4.01 -36.65
CA ILE A 23 -25.58 2.89 -35.98
C ILE A 23 -24.18 2.66 -36.58
N VAL A 24 -24.03 2.70 -37.90
CA VAL A 24 -22.72 2.57 -38.56
C VAL A 24 -21.81 3.75 -38.23
N CYS A 25 -22.29 5.00 -38.31
CA CYS A 25 -21.49 6.18 -37.95
C CYS A 25 -21.05 6.16 -36.47
N VAL A 26 -21.94 5.79 -35.54
CA VAL A 26 -21.59 5.65 -34.11
C VAL A 26 -20.60 4.50 -33.90
N SER A 27 -20.74 3.38 -34.62
CA SER A 27 -19.81 2.24 -34.53
C SER A 27 -18.40 2.55 -35.06
N VAL A 28 -18.27 3.51 -35.99
CA VAL A 28 -16.98 3.95 -36.54
C VAL A 28 -16.36 5.08 -35.69
N LEU A 29 -17.18 5.95 -35.09
CA LEU A 29 -16.70 7.07 -34.27
C LEU A 29 -16.42 6.70 -32.81
N VAL A 30 -17.11 5.68 -32.25
CA VAL A 30 -16.86 5.18 -30.89
C VAL A 30 -15.85 4.04 -30.93
N GLY A 31 -14.57 4.39 -30.95
CA GLY A 31 -13.48 3.43 -30.75
C GLY A 31 -13.69 2.63 -29.46
N LYS A 32 -13.86 1.30 -29.58
CA LYS A 32 -14.18 0.41 -28.47
C LYS A 32 -13.14 0.54 -27.35
N LYS A 33 -13.54 1.11 -26.20
CA LYS A 33 -12.73 1.05 -24.98
C LYS A 33 -12.59 -0.41 -24.56
N CYS A 34 -11.35 -0.90 -24.51
CA CYS A 34 -11.06 -2.22 -23.95
C CYS A 34 -11.46 -2.24 -22.45
N PRO A 35 -11.93 -3.39 -21.93
CA PRO A 35 -12.16 -3.56 -20.50
C PRO A 35 -10.83 -3.43 -19.72
N GLU A 36 -10.92 -3.23 -18.40
CA GLU A 36 -9.76 -3.09 -17.53
C GLU A 36 -8.78 -4.27 -17.69
N GLY A 37 -7.51 -3.97 -17.96
CA GLY A 37 -6.46 -4.97 -18.19
C GLY A 37 -6.33 -5.48 -19.64
N ALA A 38 -7.24 -5.11 -20.55
CA ALA A 38 -7.11 -5.42 -21.98
C ALA A 38 -6.51 -4.25 -22.77
N PHE A 39 -5.66 -4.55 -23.74
CA PHE A 39 -4.93 -3.57 -24.56
C PHE A 39 -5.12 -3.88 -26.05
N PRO A 40 -5.38 -2.88 -26.92
CA PRO A 40 -5.83 -3.14 -28.29
C PRO A 40 -4.72 -3.50 -29.30
N ARG A 41 -3.45 -3.51 -28.89
CA ARG A 41 -2.30 -3.66 -29.81
C ARG A 41 -1.18 -4.54 -29.25
N ALA A 42 -0.56 -4.13 -28.14
CA ALA A 42 0.54 -4.87 -27.50
C ALA A 42 0.45 -4.79 -25.97
N ALA A 43 1.04 -5.77 -25.28
CA ALA A 43 1.03 -5.87 -23.81
C ALA A 43 2.35 -6.42 -23.25
N VAL A 44 2.73 -5.95 -22.06
CA VAL A 44 3.91 -6.40 -21.30
C VAL A 44 3.52 -6.60 -19.84
N ALA A 45 3.67 -7.83 -19.35
CA ALA A 45 3.50 -8.19 -17.94
C ALA A 45 4.87 -8.50 -17.32
N ALA A 46 5.13 -7.97 -16.13
CA ALA A 46 6.35 -8.15 -15.35
C ALA A 46 6.03 -7.96 -13.87
N ASP A 47 6.92 -8.41 -12.96
CA ASP A 47 6.81 -8.25 -11.50
C ASP A 47 6.61 -6.78 -11.01
N SER A 48 6.73 -5.79 -11.90
CA SER A 48 6.55 -4.37 -11.60
C SER A 48 5.91 -3.60 -12.74
N GLY A 49 4.83 -2.87 -12.43
CA GLY A 49 4.19 -1.92 -13.34
C GLY A 49 5.07 -0.74 -13.77
N ARG A 50 6.28 -0.57 -13.21
CA ARG A 50 7.31 0.32 -13.79
C ARG A 50 8.01 -0.37 -14.97
N CYS A 51 8.38 -1.64 -14.81
CA CYS A 51 9.12 -2.39 -15.83
C CYS A 51 8.22 -2.89 -16.98
N SER A 52 6.94 -3.17 -16.72
CA SER A 52 5.94 -3.31 -17.80
C SER A 52 5.88 -2.10 -18.72
N ARG A 53 5.93 -0.87 -18.16
CA ARG A 53 5.97 0.37 -18.96
C ARG A 53 7.27 0.50 -19.74
N VAL A 54 8.43 0.21 -19.13
CA VAL A 54 9.72 0.21 -19.84
C VAL A 54 9.71 -0.72 -21.06
N GLY A 55 9.18 -1.94 -20.93
CA GLY A 55 9.03 -2.84 -22.08
C GLY A 55 8.02 -2.33 -23.12
N LEU A 56 6.87 -1.82 -22.69
CA LEU A 56 5.83 -1.29 -23.58
C LEU A 56 6.29 -0.04 -24.36
N ASP A 57 7.07 0.84 -23.75
CA ASP A 57 7.60 2.04 -24.41
C ASP A 57 8.70 1.69 -25.44
N ILE A 58 9.40 0.57 -25.26
CA ILE A 58 10.29 -0.01 -26.27
C ILE A 58 9.50 -0.60 -27.46
N LEU A 59 8.38 -1.31 -27.21
CA LEU A 59 7.49 -1.76 -28.30
C LEU A 59 6.91 -0.59 -29.08
N ARG A 60 6.44 0.46 -28.39
CA ARG A 60 5.96 1.72 -28.98
C ARG A 60 7.03 2.45 -29.80
N SER A 61 8.31 2.21 -29.52
CA SER A 61 9.45 2.74 -30.27
C SER A 61 9.81 1.90 -31.51
N GLY A 62 9.03 0.88 -31.86
CA GLY A 62 9.28 -0.02 -33.00
C GLY A 62 10.03 -1.31 -32.65
N GLY A 63 10.26 -1.59 -31.37
CA GLY A 63 10.93 -2.81 -30.92
C GLY A 63 10.10 -4.08 -31.09
N SER A 64 10.78 -5.22 -31.19
CA SER A 64 10.15 -6.53 -31.18
C SER A 64 9.71 -6.96 -29.77
N ALA A 65 8.93 -8.04 -29.68
CA ALA A 65 8.61 -8.67 -28.39
C ALA A 65 9.86 -9.01 -27.55
N VAL A 66 10.99 -9.32 -28.20
CA VAL A 66 12.29 -9.58 -27.54
C VAL A 66 12.95 -8.30 -27.06
N ASP A 67 12.92 -7.21 -27.84
CA ASP A 67 13.42 -5.90 -27.38
C ASP A 67 12.68 -5.45 -26.12
N GLY A 68 11.34 -5.56 -26.13
CA GLY A 68 10.48 -5.23 -24.99
C GLY A 68 10.74 -6.12 -23.77
N ALA A 69 10.94 -7.43 -23.97
CA ALA A 69 11.25 -8.38 -22.90
C ALA A 69 12.61 -8.10 -22.26
N ILE A 70 13.67 -7.88 -23.05
CA ILE A 70 15.01 -7.56 -22.55
C ILE A 70 14.98 -6.25 -21.74
N ALA A 71 14.32 -5.19 -22.24
CA ALA A 71 14.22 -3.93 -21.52
C ALA A 71 13.43 -4.05 -20.20
N ALA A 72 12.35 -4.84 -20.18
CA ALA A 72 11.58 -5.12 -18.97
C ALA A 72 12.38 -5.94 -17.94
N LEU A 73 13.12 -6.96 -18.36
CA LEU A 73 14.00 -7.76 -17.49
C LEU A 73 15.17 -6.92 -16.94
N LEU A 74 15.81 -6.11 -17.78
CA LEU A 74 16.86 -5.17 -17.36
C LEU A 74 16.34 -4.20 -16.28
N CYS A 75 15.14 -3.63 -16.47
CA CYS A 75 14.49 -2.82 -15.44
C CYS A 75 14.24 -3.64 -14.16
N THR A 76 13.78 -4.87 -14.30
CA THR A 76 13.41 -5.72 -13.16
C THR A 76 14.64 -6.18 -12.36
N SER A 77 15.84 -6.23 -12.97
CA SER A 77 17.11 -6.43 -12.24
C SER A 77 17.42 -5.35 -11.19
N LEU A 78 16.81 -4.16 -11.29
CA LEU A 78 16.90 -3.10 -10.28
C LEU A 78 15.78 -3.15 -9.23
N VAL A 79 14.66 -3.81 -9.55
CA VAL A 79 13.46 -3.87 -8.71
C VAL A 79 13.46 -5.14 -7.85
N ASN A 80 13.84 -6.28 -8.44
CA ASN A 80 14.00 -7.57 -7.77
C ASN A 80 15.46 -8.09 -7.85
N PRO A 81 16.49 -7.31 -7.46
CA PRO A 81 17.91 -7.72 -7.49
C PRO A 81 18.22 -8.92 -6.58
N GLN A 82 17.33 -9.26 -5.65
CA GLN A 82 17.41 -10.46 -4.83
C GLN A 82 16.98 -11.73 -5.57
N SER A 83 16.17 -11.60 -6.63
CA SER A 83 15.59 -12.72 -7.39
C SER A 83 16.27 -12.93 -8.74
N MET A 84 16.73 -11.87 -9.38
CA MET A 84 17.32 -11.92 -10.73
C MET A 84 18.39 -10.83 -10.93
N GLY A 85 19.23 -10.98 -11.94
CA GLY A 85 20.21 -9.98 -12.34
C GLY A 85 21.45 -10.60 -12.96
N LEU A 86 22.34 -9.74 -13.50
CA LEU A 86 23.36 -10.11 -14.49
C LEU A 86 24.40 -11.17 -14.05
N GLY A 87 24.39 -11.56 -12.78
CA GLY A 87 25.20 -12.65 -12.22
C GLY A 87 24.46 -13.99 -12.11
N GLY A 88 23.27 -14.12 -12.71
CA GLY A 88 22.49 -15.36 -12.84
C GLY A 88 22.24 -15.77 -14.29
N GLY A 89 21.14 -16.50 -14.52
CA GLY A 89 20.77 -17.09 -15.80
C GLY A 89 19.29 -16.90 -16.14
N THR A 90 18.97 -17.01 -17.43
CA THR A 90 17.63 -16.79 -17.97
C THR A 90 17.26 -17.84 -19.03
N ILE A 91 15.97 -18.11 -19.19
CA ILE A 91 15.42 -18.89 -20.30
C ILE A 91 14.33 -18.04 -20.95
N LEU A 92 14.38 -17.92 -22.28
CA LEU A 92 13.35 -17.26 -23.08
C LEU A 92 12.71 -18.27 -24.03
N THR A 93 11.38 -18.21 -24.16
CA THR A 93 10.59 -18.96 -25.15
C THR A 93 9.92 -17.93 -26.05
N VAL A 94 10.39 -17.86 -27.30
CA VAL A 94 10.09 -16.81 -28.27
C VAL A 94 9.26 -17.39 -29.41
N MET A 95 8.05 -16.87 -29.60
CA MET A 95 7.21 -17.16 -30.76
C MET A 95 7.40 -16.05 -31.80
N ASN A 96 7.78 -16.42 -33.02
CA ASN A 96 7.89 -15.49 -34.14
C ASN A 96 6.52 -15.24 -34.82
N SER A 97 6.47 -14.37 -35.82
CA SER A 97 5.25 -14.05 -36.57
C SER A 97 4.72 -15.21 -37.45
N THR A 98 5.52 -16.26 -37.70
CA THR A 98 5.07 -17.49 -38.38
C THR A 98 4.55 -18.55 -37.41
N GLY A 99 4.45 -18.24 -36.11
CA GLY A 99 4.04 -19.18 -35.05
C GLY A 99 5.10 -20.20 -34.65
N HIS A 100 6.32 -20.12 -35.20
CA HIS A 100 7.44 -20.96 -34.81
C HIS A 100 7.95 -20.55 -33.43
N VAL A 101 8.25 -21.52 -32.55
CA VAL A 101 8.62 -21.25 -31.16
C VAL A 101 10.04 -21.75 -30.87
N THR A 102 10.94 -20.80 -30.67
CA THR A 102 12.37 -21.03 -30.39
C THR A 102 12.66 -20.74 -28.93
N VAL A 103 13.46 -21.59 -28.30
CA VAL A 103 13.91 -21.47 -26.91
C VAL A 103 15.36 -21.04 -26.88
N ILE A 104 15.66 -20.06 -26.04
CA ILE A 104 17.01 -19.56 -25.75
C ILE A 104 17.29 -19.83 -24.28
N ASN A 105 17.98 -20.95 -24.03
CA ASN A 105 18.32 -21.43 -22.71
C ASN A 105 19.73 -20.93 -22.31
N ALA A 106 19.75 -19.83 -21.55
CA ALA A 106 20.94 -19.26 -20.93
C ALA A 106 20.96 -19.50 -19.40
N ARG A 107 20.49 -20.69 -18.98
CA ARG A 107 20.74 -21.26 -17.66
C ARG A 107 22.24 -21.36 -17.40
N GLU A 108 22.66 -21.02 -16.19
CA GLU A 108 24.05 -21.03 -15.77
C GLU A 108 24.69 -22.43 -15.88
N ALA A 109 26.00 -22.49 -16.05
CA ALA A 109 26.75 -23.74 -16.20
C ALA A 109 27.85 -23.87 -15.14
N ALA A 110 28.27 -25.09 -14.82
CA ALA A 110 29.35 -25.35 -13.87
C ALA A 110 30.71 -24.80 -14.37
N PRO A 111 31.43 -23.96 -13.60
CA PRO A 111 32.77 -23.47 -13.97
C PRO A 111 33.77 -24.62 -14.16
N ARG A 112 34.80 -24.42 -14.99
CA ARG A 112 35.80 -25.47 -15.28
C ARG A 112 36.59 -25.97 -14.08
N SER A 113 36.71 -25.17 -13.02
CA SER A 113 37.38 -25.56 -11.77
C SER A 113 36.43 -26.04 -10.66
N SER A 114 35.18 -26.42 -11.01
CA SER A 114 34.21 -27.01 -10.08
C SER A 114 34.78 -28.23 -9.36
N LYS A 115 34.66 -28.26 -8.03
CA LYS A 115 35.16 -29.37 -7.20
C LYS A 115 34.19 -30.55 -7.27
N PRO A 116 34.61 -31.78 -7.63
CA PRO A 116 33.70 -32.94 -7.73
C PRO A 116 32.93 -33.25 -6.45
N ARG A 117 33.58 -33.07 -5.28
CA ARG A 117 33.03 -33.28 -3.93
C ARG A 117 32.32 -32.05 -3.34
N LEU A 118 31.93 -31.06 -4.14
CA LEU A 118 31.14 -29.92 -3.63
C LEU A 118 29.76 -30.38 -3.11
N LEU A 119 29.23 -31.50 -3.59
CA LEU A 119 27.94 -32.03 -3.15
C LEU A 119 28.00 -32.70 -1.77
N ASP A 120 29.19 -33.06 -1.28
CA ASP A 120 29.40 -33.63 0.05
C ASP A 120 29.01 -32.63 1.16
N SER A 121 29.03 -31.32 0.87
CA SER A 121 28.60 -30.24 1.78
C SER A 121 27.15 -29.78 1.57
N CYS A 122 26.33 -30.50 0.79
CA CYS A 122 24.91 -30.20 0.64
C CYS A 122 24.15 -30.32 1.99
N PRO A 123 23.30 -29.35 2.36
CA PRO A 123 22.70 -29.28 3.68
C PRO A 123 21.53 -30.27 3.81
N GLN A 124 21.31 -30.82 5.00
CA GLN A 124 20.25 -31.82 5.20
C GLN A 124 18.82 -31.24 5.21
N ARG A 125 18.68 -29.94 5.50
CA ARG A 125 17.42 -29.17 5.44
C ARG A 125 17.66 -27.88 4.66
N PHE A 126 16.59 -27.24 4.18
CA PHE A 126 16.67 -25.96 3.47
C PHE A 126 17.46 -24.92 4.28
N ARG A 127 18.57 -24.46 3.70
CA ARG A 127 19.45 -23.42 4.25
C ARG A 127 20.15 -22.75 3.08
N LEU A 128 20.26 -21.43 3.13
CA LEU A 128 21.07 -20.68 2.17
C LEU A 128 22.48 -21.28 2.09
N LEU A 129 22.98 -21.47 0.87
CA LEU A 129 24.37 -21.80 0.57
C LEU A 129 25.10 -20.55 0.06
N PRO A 130 25.54 -19.64 0.96
CA PRO A 130 26.42 -18.56 0.57
C PRO A 130 27.82 -19.12 0.29
N GLY A 131 28.58 -18.46 -0.58
CA GLY A 131 29.96 -18.88 -0.88
C GLY A 131 30.31 -18.80 -2.35
N VAL A 132 31.58 -18.53 -2.61
CA VAL A 132 32.17 -18.37 -3.96
C VAL A 132 32.35 -19.70 -4.71
N GLU A 133 32.21 -20.81 -4.00
CA GLU A 133 32.26 -22.18 -4.50
C GLU A 133 30.93 -22.65 -5.12
N TRP A 134 29.79 -22.05 -4.72
CA TRP A 134 28.46 -22.37 -5.24
C TRP A 134 28.05 -21.56 -6.48
N VAL A 135 28.89 -20.62 -6.90
CA VAL A 135 28.64 -19.72 -8.04
C VAL A 135 28.79 -20.49 -9.36
N ALA A 136 27.69 -20.61 -10.11
CA ALA A 136 27.70 -21.07 -11.49
C ALA A 136 28.08 -19.91 -12.45
N VAL A 137 28.51 -20.24 -13.68
CA VAL A 137 28.88 -19.26 -14.71
C VAL A 137 27.62 -18.48 -15.16
N PRO A 138 27.53 -17.15 -14.92
CA PRO A 138 26.35 -16.36 -15.28
C PRO A 138 26.06 -16.39 -16.78
N GLY A 139 24.80 -16.64 -17.13
CA GLY A 139 24.33 -16.75 -18.50
C GLY A 139 23.50 -15.56 -19.00
N GLU A 140 22.93 -14.74 -18.11
CA GLU A 140 21.84 -13.81 -18.45
C GLU A 140 22.14 -12.88 -19.65
N ILE A 141 23.24 -12.12 -19.60
CA ILE A 141 23.62 -11.23 -20.72
C ILE A 141 23.84 -11.99 -22.03
N ARG A 142 24.31 -13.25 -21.99
CA ARG A 142 24.47 -14.06 -23.20
C ARG A 142 23.14 -14.55 -23.77
N GLY A 143 22.15 -14.80 -22.91
CA GLY A 143 20.77 -15.03 -23.31
C GLY A 143 20.19 -13.81 -24.02
N TYR A 144 20.36 -12.61 -23.45
CA TYR A 144 19.90 -11.36 -24.07
C TYR A 144 20.63 -11.07 -25.39
N GLU A 145 21.94 -11.27 -25.47
CA GLU A 145 22.73 -11.06 -26.69
C GLU A 145 22.27 -11.97 -27.84
N GLU A 146 22.03 -13.25 -27.57
CA GLU A 146 21.61 -14.20 -28.59
C GLU A 146 20.14 -14.00 -28.97
N ALA A 147 19.26 -13.66 -28.01
CA ALA A 147 17.88 -13.28 -28.29
C ALA A 147 17.77 -12.01 -29.15
N HIS A 148 18.54 -10.96 -28.81
CA HIS A 148 18.59 -9.72 -29.59
C HIS A 148 19.15 -9.94 -30.99
N LYS A 149 20.18 -10.78 -31.13
CA LYS A 149 20.76 -11.19 -32.42
C LYS A 149 19.77 -11.93 -33.32
N LEU A 150 18.89 -12.76 -32.75
CA LEU A 150 17.91 -13.57 -33.50
C LEU A 150 16.61 -12.82 -33.81
N PHE A 151 16.17 -11.93 -32.90
CA PHE A 151 14.80 -11.39 -32.91
C PHE A 151 14.70 -9.89 -32.57
N GLY A 152 15.79 -9.20 -32.29
CA GLY A 152 15.80 -7.77 -31.98
C GLY A 152 15.57 -6.88 -33.21
N ARG A 153 15.01 -5.68 -32.99
CA ARG A 153 14.80 -4.66 -34.03
C ARG A 153 15.49 -3.35 -33.68
N LEU A 154 15.43 -2.91 -32.43
CA LEU A 154 16.09 -1.68 -32.01
C LEU A 154 17.60 -1.88 -31.83
N PRO A 155 18.41 -0.80 -31.94
CA PRO A 155 19.81 -0.85 -31.56
C PRO A 155 19.99 -1.34 -30.13
N TRP A 156 20.92 -2.28 -29.92
CA TRP A 156 21.20 -2.91 -28.61
C TRP A 156 21.31 -1.91 -27.46
N ALA A 157 21.97 -0.77 -27.69
CA ALA A 157 22.15 0.28 -26.69
C ALA A 157 20.84 0.90 -26.18
N THR A 158 19.78 0.93 -27.01
CA THR A 158 18.48 1.54 -26.70
C THR A 158 17.77 0.80 -25.56
N LEU A 159 17.86 -0.54 -25.54
CA LEU A 159 17.19 -1.39 -24.55
C LEU A 159 17.66 -1.12 -23.11
N PHE A 160 18.87 -0.58 -22.96
CA PHE A 160 19.51 -0.33 -21.67
C PHE A 160 19.24 1.09 -21.14
N GLN A 161 18.89 2.08 -22.00
CA GLN A 161 18.80 3.49 -21.58
C GLN A 161 17.76 3.76 -20.47
N PRO A 162 16.54 3.17 -20.48
CA PRO A 162 15.60 3.35 -19.38
C PRO A 162 16.18 2.87 -18.05
N THR A 163 16.79 1.68 -18.05
CA THR A 163 17.39 1.05 -16.87
C THR A 163 18.61 1.80 -16.36
N ILE A 164 19.49 2.30 -17.24
CA ILE A 164 20.65 3.11 -16.87
C ILE A 164 20.22 4.38 -16.12
N ARG A 165 19.18 5.08 -16.60
CA ARG A 165 18.61 6.25 -15.90
C ARG A 165 18.08 5.88 -14.51
N LEU A 166 17.21 4.87 -14.43
CA LEU A 166 16.64 4.41 -13.16
C LEU A 166 17.71 3.96 -12.14
N ALA A 167 18.81 3.35 -12.60
CA ALA A 167 19.92 2.93 -11.74
C ALA A 167 20.75 4.11 -11.20
N ARG A 168 20.86 5.21 -11.96
CA ARG A 168 21.56 6.46 -11.56
C ARG A 168 20.68 7.36 -10.67
N GLU A 169 19.42 7.52 -11.03
CA GLU A 169 18.41 8.29 -10.31
C GLU A 169 18.12 7.65 -8.93
N GLY A 170 17.89 6.34 -8.94
CA GLY A 170 17.51 5.54 -7.78
C GLY A 170 16.06 5.06 -7.84
N LEU A 171 15.78 3.94 -7.18
CA LEU A 171 14.44 3.36 -7.07
C LEU A 171 14.07 3.16 -5.60
N PRO A 172 12.82 3.43 -5.19
CA PRO A 172 12.32 2.96 -3.89
C PRO A 172 12.31 1.43 -3.91
N ILE A 173 12.93 0.82 -2.90
CA ILE A 173 12.91 -0.62 -2.67
C ILE A 173 11.45 -1.11 -2.62
N PRO A 174 11.03 -2.13 -3.40
CA PRO A 174 9.67 -2.67 -3.34
C PRO A 174 9.48 -3.63 -2.14
N LYS A 175 8.21 -3.86 -1.76
CA LYS A 175 7.83 -4.68 -0.59
C LYS A 175 8.51 -6.05 -0.58
N THR A 176 8.65 -6.64 -1.77
CA THR A 176 9.31 -7.93 -1.99
C THR A 176 10.79 -7.86 -1.61
N LEU A 177 11.57 -6.94 -2.17
CA LEU A 177 12.98 -6.77 -1.85
C LEU A 177 13.19 -6.42 -0.37
N GLY A 178 12.43 -5.47 0.19
CA GLY A 178 12.63 -5.05 1.59
C GLY A 178 12.31 -6.15 2.61
N ARG A 179 11.30 -7.01 2.35
CA ARG A 179 11.05 -8.23 3.15
C ARG A 179 12.26 -9.17 3.14
N TYR A 180 12.91 -9.32 2.00
CA TYR A 180 14.13 -10.12 1.89
C TYR A 180 15.34 -9.44 2.55
N LEU A 181 15.49 -8.12 2.45
CA LEU A 181 16.58 -7.40 3.13
C LEU A 181 16.51 -7.51 4.67
N SER A 182 15.32 -7.54 5.26
CA SER A 182 15.13 -7.68 6.72
C SER A 182 15.23 -9.11 7.24
N THR A 183 14.94 -10.13 6.40
CA THR A 183 14.93 -11.55 6.81
C THR A 183 16.20 -12.33 6.44
N PHE A 184 17.02 -11.80 5.53
CA PHE A 184 18.22 -12.46 5.04
C PHE A 184 19.38 -12.41 6.05
N ASN A 185 20.20 -13.46 6.09
CA ASN A 185 21.33 -13.55 7.01
C ASN A 185 22.60 -12.91 6.41
N TRP A 186 22.91 -11.70 6.87
CA TRP A 186 24.02 -10.88 6.41
C TRP A 186 25.41 -11.26 6.94
N THR A 187 25.51 -12.29 7.78
CA THR A 187 26.78 -12.75 8.35
C THR A 187 27.79 -13.07 7.24
N ASN A 188 28.99 -12.51 7.32
CA ASN A 188 30.08 -12.64 6.35
C ASN A 188 29.82 -12.05 4.93
N GLN A 189 28.74 -11.29 4.72
CA GLN A 189 28.36 -10.76 3.39
C GLN A 189 28.51 -9.23 3.25
N ALA A 190 29.49 -8.64 3.94
CA ALA A 190 29.66 -7.19 4.03
C ALA A 190 29.63 -6.43 2.68
N PRO A 191 30.25 -6.89 1.57
CA PRO A 191 30.17 -6.17 0.29
C PRO A 191 28.74 -6.07 -0.27
N LEU A 192 27.95 -7.14 -0.17
CA LEU A 192 26.55 -7.14 -0.61
C LEU A 192 25.69 -6.31 0.35
N ARG A 193 25.90 -6.49 1.66
CA ARG A 193 25.24 -5.71 2.71
C ARG A 193 25.39 -4.21 2.45
N ASN A 194 26.58 -3.77 2.05
CA ASN A 194 26.90 -2.37 1.77
C ASN A 194 26.25 -1.80 0.50
N LEU A 195 25.83 -2.63 -0.48
CA LEU A 195 24.98 -2.15 -1.59
C LEU A 195 23.60 -1.73 -1.08
N PHE A 196 23.06 -2.50 -0.14
CA PHE A 196 21.76 -2.27 0.47
C PHE A 196 21.89 -1.65 1.87
N SER A 197 22.93 -0.85 2.11
CA SER A 197 23.07 -0.06 3.34
C SER A 197 23.01 1.44 3.05
N ASP A 198 22.57 2.21 4.05
CA ASP A 198 22.74 3.66 4.08
C ASP A 198 24.20 4.06 4.36
N LYS A 199 24.44 5.38 4.42
CA LYS A 199 25.75 5.99 4.73
C LYS A 199 26.30 5.64 6.11
N ASP A 200 25.43 5.24 7.04
CA ASP A 200 25.76 4.95 8.44
C ASP A 200 25.90 3.44 8.69
N GLY A 201 25.68 2.62 7.66
CA GLY A 201 25.83 1.16 7.69
C GLY A 201 24.55 0.40 8.08
N ASN A 202 23.38 1.02 8.10
CA ASN A 202 22.10 0.33 8.35
C ASN A 202 21.50 -0.20 7.06
N LEU A 203 20.82 -1.34 7.12
CA LEU A 203 20.16 -1.93 5.94
C LEU A 203 18.93 -1.11 5.50
N LEU A 204 18.85 -0.86 4.20
CA LEU A 204 17.74 -0.16 3.54
C LEU A 204 16.45 -1.00 3.55
N LYS A 205 15.30 -0.33 3.61
CA LYS A 205 13.96 -0.88 3.80
C LYS A 205 13.00 -0.44 2.67
N THR A 206 11.77 -0.96 2.62
CA THR A 206 10.85 -0.74 1.46
C THR A 206 10.36 0.70 1.31
N GLY A 207 10.95 1.46 0.39
CA GLY A 207 10.64 2.88 0.19
C GLY A 207 11.89 3.73 0.18
N ASP A 208 12.93 3.26 0.88
CA ASP A 208 14.28 3.82 0.81
C ASP A 208 14.82 3.70 -0.62
N VAL A 209 15.52 4.74 -1.07
CA VAL A 209 15.95 4.87 -2.45
C VAL A 209 17.33 4.23 -2.63
N VAL A 210 17.36 3.00 -3.13
CA VAL A 210 18.60 2.32 -3.53
C VAL A 210 19.09 2.85 -4.88
N LYS A 211 20.40 3.09 -5.00
CA LYS A 211 21.05 3.58 -6.24
C LYS A 211 22.12 2.60 -6.71
N PHE A 212 21.90 1.98 -7.86
CA PHE A 212 22.77 0.93 -8.39
C PHE A 212 23.90 1.51 -9.27
N GLN A 213 24.65 2.51 -8.78
CA GLN A 213 25.62 3.27 -9.60
C GLN A 213 26.65 2.39 -10.33
N LYS A 214 27.20 1.37 -9.65
CA LYS A 214 28.18 0.44 -10.26
C LYS A 214 27.56 -0.50 -11.30
N LEU A 215 26.26 -0.77 -11.18
CA LEU A 215 25.50 -1.51 -12.19
C LEU A 215 25.14 -0.59 -13.37
N ALA A 216 24.83 0.70 -13.15
CA ALA A 216 24.63 1.67 -14.22
C ALA A 216 25.90 1.83 -15.09
N ASP A 217 27.06 1.99 -14.45
CA ASP A 217 28.37 2.02 -15.13
C ASP A 217 28.59 0.75 -15.97
N THR A 218 28.19 -0.42 -15.44
CA THR A 218 28.30 -1.72 -16.13
C THR A 218 27.33 -1.85 -17.29
N LEU A 219 26.06 -1.47 -17.11
CA LEU A 219 25.01 -1.47 -18.13
C LEU A 219 25.39 -0.54 -19.30
N GLU A 220 26.01 0.61 -19.04
CA GLU A 220 26.54 1.48 -20.09
C GLU A 220 27.66 0.82 -20.91
N ILE A 221 28.56 0.06 -20.27
CA ILE A 221 29.64 -0.66 -20.97
C ILE A 221 29.06 -1.78 -21.86
N ILE A 222 28.02 -2.47 -21.38
CA ILE A 222 27.28 -3.48 -22.16
C ILE A 222 26.56 -2.83 -23.35
N ALA A 223 25.83 -1.74 -23.10
CA ALA A 223 25.10 -0.98 -24.12
C ALA A 223 26.03 -0.45 -25.23
N LYS A 224 27.23 0.03 -24.86
CA LYS A 224 28.29 0.50 -25.76
C LYS A 224 29.04 -0.64 -26.48
N GLY A 225 28.53 -1.87 -26.44
CA GLY A 225 29.05 -3.00 -27.21
C GLY A 225 30.44 -3.51 -26.79
N ARG A 226 30.96 -3.09 -25.62
CA ARG A 226 32.29 -3.52 -25.11
C ARG A 226 32.22 -4.90 -24.45
N ARG A 227 31.82 -5.87 -25.25
CA ARG A 227 31.65 -7.29 -24.91
C ARG A 227 32.92 -7.88 -24.27
N SER A 228 32.75 -8.88 -23.41
CA SER A 228 33.76 -9.74 -22.73
C SER A 228 34.79 -9.12 -21.77
N ARG A 229 35.05 -7.80 -21.72
CA ARG A 229 36.07 -7.21 -20.81
C ARG A 229 35.59 -6.83 -19.40
N LEU A 230 34.32 -7.11 -19.05
CA LEU A 230 33.64 -6.50 -17.91
C LEU A 230 33.98 -7.05 -16.51
N LEU A 231 34.60 -8.23 -16.40
CA LEU A 231 35.11 -8.74 -15.12
C LEU A 231 36.65 -8.63 -15.11
N PRO A 232 37.23 -7.68 -14.34
CA PRO A 232 38.65 -7.34 -14.47
C PRO A 232 39.61 -8.49 -14.17
N ARG A 233 40.76 -8.52 -14.87
CA ARG A 233 41.90 -9.42 -14.59
C ARG A 233 42.28 -9.47 -13.09
N ALA A 234 42.06 -8.36 -12.37
CA ALA A 234 42.30 -8.18 -10.94
C ALA A 234 41.35 -8.97 -9.99
N HIS A 235 40.45 -9.83 -10.47
CA HIS A 235 39.62 -10.69 -9.62
C HIS A 235 40.11 -12.15 -9.52
N ARG A 236 41.06 -12.59 -10.38
CA ARG A 236 41.70 -13.92 -10.35
C ARG A 236 42.38 -14.31 -9.02
N ARG A 237 42.60 -13.38 -8.09
CA ARG A 237 43.35 -13.62 -6.82
C ARG A 237 42.70 -13.02 -5.56
N ARG A 238 41.46 -12.51 -5.61
CA ARG A 238 40.83 -11.84 -4.45
C ARG A 238 39.45 -12.34 -4.00
N PHE A 239 38.85 -13.30 -4.71
CA PHE A 239 37.58 -13.90 -4.31
C PHE A 239 37.68 -15.38 -3.90
N GLY A 240 38.76 -16.10 -4.24
CA GLY A 240 38.94 -17.52 -3.83
C GLY A 240 38.02 -18.55 -4.50
N GLY A 241 37.08 -18.13 -5.35
CA GLY A 241 36.11 -18.98 -6.03
C GLY A 241 36.61 -19.65 -7.32
N THR A 242 35.74 -20.47 -7.90
CA THR A 242 35.99 -21.33 -9.08
C THR A 242 35.74 -20.64 -10.42
N LEU A 243 35.05 -19.50 -10.44
CA LEU A 243 34.68 -18.76 -11.65
C LEU A 243 35.87 -17.99 -12.24
N THR A 244 36.23 -18.27 -13.50
CA THR A 244 37.29 -17.56 -14.22
C THR A 244 36.75 -16.67 -15.33
N ALA A 245 37.54 -15.66 -15.72
CA ALA A 245 37.27 -14.83 -16.90
C ALA A 245 37.18 -15.62 -18.22
N GLU A 246 37.69 -16.85 -18.27
CA GLU A 246 37.61 -17.70 -19.45
C GLU A 246 36.28 -18.45 -19.53
N ASP A 247 35.72 -18.90 -18.41
CA ASP A 247 34.38 -19.49 -18.35
C ASP A 247 33.32 -18.50 -18.88
N LEU A 248 33.41 -17.24 -18.47
CA LEU A 248 32.56 -16.12 -18.90
C LEU A 248 32.72 -15.77 -20.40
N ALA A 249 33.90 -16.02 -20.97
CA ALA A 249 34.16 -15.86 -22.39
C ALA A 249 33.66 -17.07 -23.22
N ALA A 250 33.74 -18.27 -22.63
CA ALA A 250 33.35 -19.54 -23.24
C ALA A 250 31.83 -19.82 -23.18
N PHE A 251 31.11 -19.31 -22.18
CA PHE A 251 29.67 -19.54 -22.02
C PHE A 251 28.87 -19.23 -23.29
N ARG A 252 27.93 -20.10 -23.65
CA ARG A 252 26.96 -19.93 -24.72
C ARG A 252 25.57 -20.30 -24.20
N ALA A 253 24.58 -19.48 -24.57
CA ALA A 253 23.18 -19.90 -24.51
C ALA A 253 22.96 -21.06 -25.49
N VAL A 254 22.11 -22.02 -25.13
CA VAL A 254 21.67 -23.09 -26.03
C VAL A 254 20.41 -22.60 -26.73
N VAL A 255 20.39 -22.66 -28.06
CA VAL A 255 19.21 -22.32 -28.87
C VAL A 255 18.65 -23.63 -29.44
N THR A 256 17.37 -23.90 -29.18
CA THR A 256 16.64 -25.07 -29.70
C THR A 256 15.22 -24.65 -30.07
N ASP A 257 14.48 -25.54 -30.71
CA ASP A 257 13.03 -25.41 -30.79
C ASP A 257 12.39 -25.73 -29.42
N ALA A 258 11.18 -25.21 -29.20
CA ALA A 258 10.39 -25.57 -28.03
C ALA A 258 9.85 -27.00 -28.12
N TRP A 259 9.84 -27.72 -27.00
CA TRP A 259 9.03 -28.92 -26.89
C TRP A 259 7.56 -28.52 -26.75
N SER A 260 6.63 -29.41 -27.11
CA SER A 260 5.21 -29.09 -26.97
C SER A 260 4.30 -30.30 -26.73
N VAL A 261 3.14 -30.04 -26.11
CA VAL A 261 2.06 -31.03 -25.88
C VAL A 261 0.68 -30.43 -26.20
N PRO A 262 -0.29 -31.24 -26.68
CA PRO A 262 -1.64 -30.79 -27.03
C PRO A 262 -2.59 -30.78 -25.82
N LEU A 263 -3.13 -29.60 -25.51
CA LEU A 263 -4.06 -29.31 -24.41
C LEU A 263 -5.37 -28.71 -24.97
N GLY A 264 -6.23 -29.57 -25.53
CA GLY A 264 -7.50 -29.14 -26.15
C GLY A 264 -7.26 -28.39 -27.47
N GLU A 265 -7.83 -27.19 -27.63
CA GLU A 265 -7.56 -26.34 -28.80
C GLU A 265 -6.12 -25.77 -28.84
N PHE A 266 -5.38 -25.86 -27.73
CA PHE A 266 -4.07 -25.22 -27.56
C PHE A 266 -2.92 -26.22 -27.67
N GLN A 267 -1.90 -25.87 -28.45
CA GLN A 267 -0.58 -26.45 -28.32
C GLN A 267 0.22 -25.64 -27.28
N LEU A 268 0.68 -26.29 -26.20
CA LEU A 268 1.55 -25.71 -25.18
C LEU A 268 3.01 -25.89 -25.58
N TYR A 269 3.73 -24.80 -25.83
CA TYR A 269 5.16 -24.78 -26.15
C TYR A 269 5.99 -24.36 -24.93
N PHE A 270 7.05 -25.11 -24.63
CA PHE A 270 7.85 -24.96 -23.41
C PHE A 270 9.33 -25.36 -23.62
N PRO A 271 10.25 -24.92 -22.76
CA PRO A 271 11.67 -25.22 -22.87
C PRO A 271 12.01 -26.67 -22.50
N PRO A 272 12.94 -27.33 -23.23
CA PRO A 272 13.45 -28.66 -22.88
C PRO A 272 14.26 -28.67 -21.57
N PRO A 273 14.57 -29.86 -21.03
CA PRO A 273 15.53 -30.03 -19.94
C PRO A 273 16.84 -29.25 -20.18
N PRO A 274 17.49 -28.71 -19.13
CA PRO A 274 17.16 -28.82 -17.71
C PRO A 274 16.04 -27.88 -17.23
N ALA A 275 15.25 -27.27 -18.12
CA ALA A 275 14.14 -26.41 -17.73
C ALA A 275 12.95 -27.20 -17.14
N GLY A 276 12.12 -26.51 -16.34
CA GLY A 276 10.94 -27.08 -15.69
C GLY A 276 9.72 -27.24 -16.60
N GLY A 277 9.81 -26.85 -17.88
CA GLY A 277 8.69 -26.88 -18.83
C GLY A 277 8.04 -28.26 -18.94
N ALA A 278 8.85 -29.32 -19.04
CA ALA A 278 8.37 -30.70 -19.04
C ALA A 278 7.63 -31.08 -17.74
N THR A 279 7.98 -30.50 -16.59
CA THR A 279 7.24 -30.76 -15.34
C THR A 279 5.82 -30.16 -15.41
N VAL A 280 5.64 -28.98 -16.00
CA VAL A 280 4.31 -28.39 -16.26
C VAL A 280 3.52 -29.27 -17.24
N ALA A 281 4.13 -29.65 -18.37
CA ALA A 281 3.49 -30.47 -19.40
C ALA A 281 3.00 -31.83 -18.85
N PHE A 282 3.83 -32.52 -18.07
CA PHE A 282 3.47 -33.79 -17.42
C PHE A 282 2.24 -33.66 -16.52
N ILE A 283 2.20 -32.64 -15.64
CA ILE A 283 1.04 -32.40 -14.77
C ILE A 283 -0.22 -32.08 -15.61
N MET A 284 -0.09 -31.27 -16.66
CA MET A 284 -1.23 -30.93 -17.52
C MET A 284 -1.77 -32.17 -18.27
N ASN A 285 -0.92 -33.08 -18.75
CA ASN A 285 -1.36 -34.33 -19.41
C ASN A 285 -2.06 -35.28 -18.41
N ILE A 286 -1.57 -35.39 -17.17
CA ILE A 286 -2.27 -36.14 -16.12
C ILE A 286 -3.68 -35.57 -15.89
N LEU A 287 -3.81 -34.24 -15.76
CA LEU A 287 -5.09 -33.61 -15.41
C LEU A 287 -6.09 -33.49 -16.57
N LYS A 288 -5.60 -33.37 -17.80
CA LYS A 288 -6.38 -33.31 -19.04
C LYS A 288 -7.39 -34.46 -19.15
N GLY A 289 -6.94 -35.70 -18.91
CA GLY A 289 -7.80 -36.89 -18.93
C GLY A 289 -8.66 -37.11 -17.67
N PHE A 290 -8.80 -36.09 -16.81
CA PHE A 290 -9.89 -36.03 -15.83
C PHE A 290 -11.08 -35.15 -16.29
N GLU A 291 -11.01 -34.57 -17.49
CA GLU A 291 -12.08 -33.80 -18.16
C GLU A 291 -12.66 -32.66 -17.30
N LEU A 292 -11.76 -32.03 -16.52
CA LEU A 292 -12.09 -30.92 -15.64
C LEU A 292 -12.75 -29.77 -16.41
N ASN A 293 -13.81 -29.21 -15.85
CA ASN A 293 -14.62 -28.16 -16.46
C ASN A 293 -15.20 -27.21 -15.38
N SER A 294 -15.89 -26.14 -15.79
CA SER A 294 -16.43 -25.14 -14.85
C SER A 294 -17.37 -25.70 -13.78
N THR A 295 -18.10 -26.79 -14.05
CA THR A 295 -18.98 -27.42 -13.04
C THR A 295 -18.20 -28.13 -11.92
N ASP A 296 -16.90 -28.37 -12.12
CA ASP A 296 -16.01 -28.91 -11.09
C ASP A 296 -15.52 -27.84 -10.10
N LEU A 297 -16.00 -26.59 -10.20
CA LEU A 297 -15.84 -25.59 -9.14
C LEU A 297 -16.96 -25.64 -8.09
N GLU A 298 -17.97 -26.50 -8.26
CA GLU A 298 -19.15 -26.56 -7.38
C GLU A 298 -19.13 -27.76 -6.41
N GLY A 299 -19.54 -27.51 -5.17
CA GLY A 299 -19.73 -28.51 -4.13
C GLY A 299 -18.57 -29.50 -3.98
N HIS A 300 -18.89 -30.80 -3.92
CA HIS A 300 -17.91 -31.87 -3.75
C HIS A 300 -16.97 -32.07 -4.95
N ARG A 301 -17.40 -31.69 -6.17
CA ARG A 301 -16.55 -31.85 -7.38
C ARG A 301 -15.28 -31.01 -7.26
N ARG A 302 -15.37 -29.83 -6.66
CA ARG A 302 -14.23 -28.96 -6.35
C ARG A 302 -13.20 -29.62 -5.45
N THR A 303 -13.64 -30.34 -4.41
CA THR A 303 -12.73 -31.12 -3.55
C THR A 303 -12.00 -32.19 -4.36
N VAL A 304 -12.71 -32.93 -5.23
CA VAL A 304 -12.14 -33.98 -6.08
C VAL A 304 -11.16 -33.40 -7.13
N ALA A 305 -11.49 -32.27 -7.76
CA ALA A 305 -10.63 -31.62 -8.75
C ALA A 305 -9.31 -31.10 -8.14
N TYR A 306 -9.38 -30.40 -7.01
CA TYR A 306 -8.17 -29.91 -6.33
C TYR A 306 -7.37 -31.05 -5.66
N HIS A 307 -8.02 -32.15 -5.24
CA HIS A 307 -7.34 -33.36 -4.80
C HIS A 307 -6.55 -34.02 -5.93
N ARG A 308 -7.18 -34.25 -7.10
CA ARG A 308 -6.50 -34.78 -8.31
C ARG A 308 -5.30 -33.92 -8.72
N TYR A 309 -5.42 -32.59 -8.61
CA TYR A 309 -4.30 -31.66 -8.81
C TYR A 309 -3.17 -31.84 -7.79
N ALA A 310 -3.47 -31.97 -6.50
CA ALA A 310 -2.47 -32.24 -5.46
C ALA A 310 -1.74 -33.59 -5.69
N GLU A 311 -2.46 -34.63 -6.08
CA GLU A 311 -1.87 -35.95 -6.40
C GLU A 311 -0.96 -35.88 -7.64
N ALA A 312 -1.39 -35.20 -8.71
CA ALA A 312 -0.56 -35.00 -9.89
C ALA A 312 0.74 -34.21 -9.57
N LEU A 313 0.69 -33.26 -8.63
CA LEU A 313 1.89 -32.56 -8.13
C LEU A 313 2.86 -33.48 -7.36
N LYS A 314 2.37 -34.46 -6.58
CA LYS A 314 3.22 -35.46 -5.91
C LYS A 314 3.98 -36.30 -6.93
N PHE A 315 3.27 -36.87 -7.92
CA PHE A 315 3.91 -37.59 -9.02
C PHE A 315 4.91 -36.72 -9.80
N ALA A 316 4.59 -35.44 -10.02
CA ALA A 316 5.53 -34.50 -10.65
C ALA A 316 6.78 -34.21 -9.80
N ASN A 317 6.67 -34.17 -8.47
CA ASN A 317 7.85 -34.05 -7.59
C ASN A 317 8.76 -35.27 -7.67
N SER A 318 8.23 -36.46 -7.97
CA SER A 318 9.03 -37.64 -8.31
C SER A 318 9.70 -37.52 -9.67
N PHE A 319 8.96 -37.05 -10.68
CA PHE A 319 9.44 -36.85 -12.06
C PHE A 319 10.60 -35.83 -12.15
N ARG A 320 10.66 -34.83 -11.26
CA ARG A 320 11.71 -33.80 -11.22
C ARG A 320 13.15 -34.36 -11.16
N LYS A 321 13.38 -35.59 -10.70
CA LYS A 321 14.72 -36.22 -10.70
C LYS A 321 15.27 -36.49 -12.11
N ASN A 322 14.39 -36.60 -13.11
CA ASN A 322 14.76 -36.84 -14.50
C ASN A 322 15.16 -35.55 -15.25
N ILE A 323 14.82 -34.37 -14.72
CA ILE A 323 15.14 -33.07 -15.33
C ILE A 323 16.64 -32.76 -15.13
N ARG A 324 17.44 -32.98 -16.17
CA ARG A 324 18.92 -32.87 -16.22
C ARG A 324 19.37 -32.08 -17.45
N ASP A 325 20.66 -31.72 -17.56
CA ASP A 325 21.20 -31.17 -18.83
C ASP A 325 21.27 -32.30 -19.90
N PRO A 326 20.54 -32.19 -21.03
CA PRO A 326 20.50 -33.23 -22.06
C PRO A 326 21.84 -33.44 -22.76
N ALA A 327 22.79 -32.50 -22.66
CA ALA A 327 24.15 -32.69 -23.17
C ALA A 327 24.98 -33.68 -22.33
N LEU A 328 24.54 -34.03 -21.11
CA LEU A 328 25.29 -34.86 -20.14
C LEU A 328 24.43 -35.94 -19.46
N SER A 329 23.14 -36.06 -19.81
CA SER A 329 22.21 -37.04 -19.24
C SER A 329 21.08 -37.31 -20.24
N PRO A 330 20.76 -38.57 -20.60
CA PRO A 330 19.69 -38.87 -21.54
C PRO A 330 18.34 -38.29 -21.12
N ASP A 331 17.58 -37.74 -22.07
CA ASP A 331 16.26 -37.15 -21.82
C ASP A 331 15.09 -38.14 -21.98
N SER A 332 15.38 -39.43 -22.19
CA SER A 332 14.40 -40.48 -22.50
C SER A 332 13.28 -40.61 -21.47
N GLU A 333 13.61 -40.64 -20.18
CA GLU A 333 12.59 -40.71 -19.11
C GLU A 333 11.80 -39.39 -18.98
N VAL A 334 12.31 -38.26 -19.49
CA VAL A 334 11.53 -37.01 -19.59
C VAL A 334 10.58 -37.08 -20.78
N ARG A 335 11.04 -37.56 -21.94
CA ARG A 335 10.22 -37.75 -23.15
C ARG A 335 9.07 -38.72 -22.92
N LYS A 336 9.34 -39.86 -22.28
CA LYS A 336 8.33 -40.82 -21.80
C LYS A 336 7.31 -40.18 -20.88
N GLY A 337 7.73 -39.23 -20.04
CA GLY A 337 6.81 -38.40 -19.24
C GLY A 337 5.87 -37.50 -20.07
N MET A 338 6.17 -37.23 -21.33
CA MET A 338 5.31 -36.45 -22.23
C MET A 338 4.30 -37.33 -22.99
N GLU A 339 4.45 -38.66 -22.93
CA GLU A 339 3.54 -39.60 -23.59
C GLU A 339 2.20 -39.67 -22.84
N GLU A 340 1.09 -39.69 -23.59
CA GLU A 340 -0.25 -39.78 -23.02
C GLU A 340 -0.42 -41.13 -22.29
N SER A 341 0.10 -42.23 -22.83
CA SER A 341 0.09 -43.58 -22.22
C SER A 341 0.75 -43.65 -20.83
N PHE A 342 1.85 -42.92 -20.63
CA PHE A 342 2.48 -42.81 -19.32
C PHE A 342 1.67 -41.92 -18.38
N SER A 343 1.09 -40.84 -18.92
CA SER A 343 0.17 -39.95 -18.18
C SER A 343 -1.10 -40.69 -17.74
N ASP A 344 -1.65 -41.57 -18.57
CA ASP A 344 -2.78 -42.45 -18.30
C ASP A 344 -2.45 -43.47 -17.19
N HIS A 345 -1.27 -44.07 -17.25
CA HIS A 345 -0.79 -44.97 -16.19
C HIS A 345 -0.68 -44.24 -14.84
N ILE A 346 -0.10 -43.04 -14.81
CA ILE A 346 -0.03 -42.24 -13.58
C ILE A 346 -1.43 -41.80 -13.13
N ARG A 347 -2.35 -41.49 -14.06
CA ARG A 347 -3.75 -41.15 -13.76
C ARG A 347 -4.50 -42.32 -13.11
N SER A 348 -4.21 -43.57 -13.48
CA SER A 348 -4.82 -44.75 -12.85
C SER A 348 -4.31 -45.03 -11.43
N LEU A 349 -3.17 -44.44 -11.05
CA LEU A 349 -2.63 -44.45 -9.68
C LEU A 349 -3.19 -43.32 -8.79
N ILE A 350 -3.98 -42.39 -9.34
CA ILE A 350 -4.56 -41.27 -8.57
C ILE A 350 -5.95 -41.63 -8.05
N TRP A 351 -6.04 -41.97 -6.76
CA TRP A 351 -7.32 -42.24 -6.11
C TRP A 351 -8.07 -40.93 -5.84
N SER A 352 -9.29 -40.80 -6.36
CA SER A 352 -10.07 -39.54 -6.30
C SER A 352 -10.63 -39.21 -4.90
N ASN A 353 -10.41 -40.07 -3.91
CA ASN A 353 -10.95 -39.99 -2.54
C ASN A 353 -9.90 -40.16 -1.43
N ALA A 354 -8.62 -40.36 -1.76
CA ALA A 354 -7.55 -40.66 -0.80
C ALA A 354 -6.17 -40.26 -1.32
N THR A 355 -5.20 -40.16 -0.41
CA THR A 355 -3.77 -39.95 -0.67
C THR A 355 -2.97 -41.13 -0.13
N HIS A 356 -1.76 -41.33 -0.65
CA HIS A 356 -0.80 -42.30 -0.16
C HIS A 356 0.30 -41.62 0.68
N ASP A 357 1.19 -42.43 1.25
CA ASP A 357 2.40 -41.99 1.96
C ASP A 357 3.54 -41.59 0.99
N PRO A 358 4.62 -40.93 1.46
CA PRO A 358 5.70 -40.46 0.58
C PRO A 358 6.44 -41.56 -0.20
N GLN A 359 6.43 -42.81 0.26
CA GLN A 359 7.17 -43.90 -0.39
C GLN A 359 6.48 -44.34 -1.69
N TYR A 360 5.13 -44.34 -1.70
CA TYR A 360 4.31 -44.64 -2.86
C TYR A 360 4.70 -43.83 -4.12
N TYR A 361 4.94 -42.53 -3.95
CA TYR A 361 5.32 -41.64 -5.06
C TYR A 361 6.82 -41.72 -5.42
N ASN A 362 7.66 -42.42 -4.63
CA ASN A 362 9.11 -42.57 -4.84
C ASN A 362 9.83 -41.21 -5.02
N ILE A 363 9.57 -40.27 -4.10
CA ILE A 363 10.09 -38.89 -4.17
C ILE A 363 11.46 -38.80 -3.48
N THR A 364 12.39 -38.10 -4.12
CA THR A 364 13.67 -37.69 -3.51
C THR A 364 13.55 -36.23 -3.03
N PRO A 365 13.62 -35.93 -1.72
CA PRO A 365 13.62 -34.57 -1.23
C PRO A 365 14.75 -33.76 -1.86
N SER A 366 14.44 -32.56 -2.35
CA SER A 366 15.39 -31.71 -3.07
C SER A 366 15.52 -30.35 -2.38
N ALA A 367 16.62 -29.64 -2.63
CA ALA A 367 16.74 -28.28 -2.13
C ALA A 367 15.69 -27.40 -2.82
N GLU A 368 14.78 -26.82 -2.04
CA GLU A 368 13.88 -25.79 -2.54
C GLU A 368 14.63 -24.47 -2.71
N GLY A 369 14.13 -23.61 -3.59
CA GLY A 369 14.78 -22.35 -3.95
C GLY A 369 13.76 -21.24 -4.11
N MET A 370 14.12 -20.03 -3.69
CA MET A 370 13.33 -18.82 -3.88
C MET A 370 14.27 -17.72 -4.33
N GLY A 371 14.09 -17.24 -5.56
CA GLY A 371 15.01 -16.30 -6.21
C GLY A 371 14.82 -16.37 -7.71
N THR A 372 13.63 -15.99 -8.18
CA THR A 372 13.20 -16.08 -9.59
C THR A 372 12.20 -14.98 -9.92
N THR A 373 12.21 -14.49 -11.17
CA THR A 373 11.36 -13.41 -11.71
C THR A 373 10.89 -13.77 -13.13
N GLN A 374 9.72 -13.25 -13.56
CA GLN A 374 9.10 -13.56 -14.85
C GLN A 374 8.73 -12.28 -15.64
N VAL A 375 8.82 -12.35 -16.98
CA VAL A 375 8.27 -11.37 -17.91
C VAL A 375 7.51 -12.08 -19.05
N SER A 376 6.34 -11.57 -19.42
CA SER A 376 5.57 -12.01 -20.60
C SER A 376 5.30 -10.82 -21.52
N VAL A 377 5.52 -10.99 -22.83
CA VAL A 377 5.30 -9.97 -23.86
C VAL A 377 4.48 -10.54 -25.01
N LEU A 378 3.52 -9.76 -25.50
CA LEU A 378 2.82 -9.98 -26.77
C LEU A 378 2.82 -8.66 -27.56
N ALA A 379 3.37 -8.69 -28.77
CA ALA A 379 3.49 -7.52 -29.65
C ALA A 379 2.38 -7.48 -30.72
N GLU A 380 2.23 -6.30 -31.34
CA GLU A 380 1.17 -5.98 -32.31
C GLU A 380 1.24 -6.82 -33.60
N ASP A 381 2.42 -7.37 -33.92
CA ASP A 381 2.66 -8.27 -35.05
C ASP A 381 2.46 -9.77 -34.71
N GLY A 382 1.92 -10.06 -33.53
CA GLY A 382 1.71 -11.41 -33.02
C GLY A 382 2.98 -12.11 -32.49
N THR A 383 4.16 -11.47 -32.54
CA THR A 383 5.36 -12.03 -31.88
C THR A 383 5.20 -12.00 -30.36
N ALA A 384 5.70 -13.04 -29.70
CA ALA A 384 5.52 -13.21 -28.26
C ALA A 384 6.78 -13.74 -27.57
N VAL A 385 6.97 -13.38 -26.30
CA VAL A 385 8.10 -13.82 -25.48
C VAL A 385 7.62 -14.11 -24.06
N SER A 386 7.82 -15.33 -23.60
CA SER A 386 7.85 -15.65 -22.17
C SER A 386 9.30 -15.78 -21.73
N ALA A 387 9.68 -15.16 -20.62
CA ALA A 387 11.06 -15.17 -20.13
C ALA A 387 11.14 -15.24 -18.60
N THR A 388 11.94 -16.18 -18.10
CA THR A 388 12.21 -16.36 -16.65
C THR A 388 13.68 -16.09 -16.37
N SER A 389 14.00 -15.47 -15.23
CA SER A 389 15.38 -15.23 -14.77
C SER A 389 15.54 -15.52 -13.28
N SER A 390 16.73 -15.95 -12.86
CA SER A 390 17.01 -16.45 -11.51
C SER A 390 18.44 -16.15 -11.01
N LEU A 391 18.59 -15.99 -9.69
CA LEU A 391 19.86 -16.08 -8.95
C LEU A 391 19.96 -17.35 -8.09
N ASN A 392 19.04 -18.29 -8.30
CA ASN A 392 18.66 -19.40 -7.43
C ASN A 392 17.98 -18.99 -6.11
N HIS A 393 18.78 -18.74 -5.07
CA HIS A 393 18.30 -18.28 -3.77
C HIS A 393 18.19 -16.75 -3.73
N ILE A 394 17.59 -16.24 -2.67
CA ILE A 394 17.55 -14.82 -2.34
C ILE A 394 18.98 -14.29 -2.22
N PHE A 395 19.35 -13.34 -3.09
CA PHE A 395 20.72 -12.85 -3.30
C PHE A 395 21.76 -13.92 -3.72
N GLY A 396 21.31 -15.09 -4.17
CA GLY A 396 22.14 -16.19 -4.63
C GLY A 396 23.19 -16.62 -3.62
N SER A 397 24.46 -16.53 -4.02
CA SER A 397 25.64 -16.87 -3.21
C SER A 397 25.98 -15.87 -2.11
N GLY A 398 25.30 -14.72 -2.06
CA GLY A 398 25.70 -13.61 -1.21
C GLY A 398 26.94 -12.84 -1.72
N VAL A 399 27.56 -13.30 -2.81
CA VAL A 399 28.79 -12.71 -3.35
C VAL A 399 28.44 -11.53 -4.25
N PHE A 400 28.91 -10.35 -3.86
CA PHE A 400 28.74 -9.11 -4.60
C PHE A 400 30.06 -8.58 -5.17
N SER A 401 30.00 -8.07 -6.40
CA SER A 401 31.10 -7.36 -7.05
C SER A 401 30.94 -5.84 -6.87
N PRO A 402 31.66 -5.20 -5.91
CA PRO A 402 31.61 -3.75 -5.74
C PRO A 402 32.25 -2.96 -6.90
N ARG A 403 32.84 -3.65 -7.90
CA ARG A 403 33.33 -3.02 -9.13
C ARG A 403 32.29 -2.95 -10.24
N THR A 404 31.36 -3.89 -10.30
CA THR A 404 30.37 -4.01 -11.39
C THR A 404 28.91 -3.91 -10.93
N GLY A 405 28.66 -3.85 -9.62
CA GLY A 405 27.28 -3.84 -9.10
C GLY A 405 26.52 -5.16 -9.29
N ILE A 406 27.23 -6.25 -9.60
CA ILE A 406 26.63 -7.57 -9.87
C ILE A 406 26.60 -8.43 -8.61
N ILE A 407 25.45 -9.04 -8.35
CA ILE A 407 25.20 -10.08 -7.35
C ILE A 407 25.27 -11.44 -8.06
N LEU A 408 25.98 -12.41 -7.50
CA LEU A 408 26.23 -13.72 -8.16
C LEU A 408 25.29 -14.81 -7.63
N ASN A 409 24.77 -15.63 -8.56
CA ASN A 409 23.95 -16.80 -8.25
C ASN A 409 24.63 -17.81 -7.30
N ASN A 410 23.85 -18.72 -6.71
CA ASN A 410 24.35 -20.00 -6.19
C ASN A 410 23.66 -21.19 -6.87
N GLN A 411 23.60 -21.18 -8.21
CA GLN A 411 22.83 -22.15 -8.98
C GLN A 411 23.42 -23.57 -8.91
N LEU A 412 24.69 -23.75 -8.53
CA LEU A 412 25.27 -25.09 -8.30
C LEU A 412 24.59 -25.85 -7.14
N ALA A 413 23.87 -25.15 -6.26
CA ALA A 413 23.07 -25.79 -5.21
C ALA A 413 21.95 -26.69 -5.77
N ASP A 414 21.46 -26.48 -7.00
CA ASP A 414 20.37 -27.31 -7.57
C ASP A 414 20.84 -28.72 -7.97
N PHE A 415 22.15 -28.97 -7.95
CA PHE A 415 22.70 -30.32 -8.05
C PHE A 415 22.57 -31.08 -6.71
N CYS A 416 22.36 -30.42 -5.57
CA CYS A 416 22.19 -31.09 -4.28
C CYS A 416 20.99 -32.06 -4.31
N ARG A 417 21.26 -33.33 -3.99
CA ARG A 417 20.30 -34.45 -4.04
C ARG A 417 19.69 -34.75 -5.43
N ARG A 418 20.11 -34.04 -6.49
CA ARG A 418 19.70 -34.24 -7.90
C ARG A 418 20.88 -34.63 -8.81
N ALA A 419 22.06 -34.82 -8.23
CA ALA A 419 23.29 -35.27 -8.88
C ALA A 419 24.17 -36.04 -7.89
N SER A 420 25.00 -36.95 -8.40
CA SER A 420 26.06 -37.63 -7.64
C SER A 420 27.42 -36.91 -7.73
N ARG A 421 27.60 -36.06 -8.75
CA ARG A 421 28.78 -35.20 -8.95
C ARG A 421 28.41 -33.99 -9.81
N ILE A 422 29.17 -32.91 -9.71
CA ILE A 422 29.13 -31.79 -10.66
C ILE A 422 30.14 -32.07 -11.78
N VAL A 423 29.74 -31.88 -13.04
CA VAL A 423 30.62 -31.96 -14.21
C VAL A 423 30.84 -30.54 -14.78
N PRO A 424 32.07 -30.11 -15.12
CA PRO A 424 32.31 -28.85 -15.82
C PRO A 424 31.40 -28.66 -17.05
N GLY A 425 30.73 -27.51 -17.14
CA GLY A 425 29.77 -27.21 -18.20
C GLY A 425 28.33 -27.71 -17.97
N ASP A 426 28.07 -28.57 -16.98
CA ASP A 426 26.73 -29.07 -16.63
C ASP A 426 25.83 -27.91 -16.16
N ARG A 427 24.59 -27.86 -16.65
CA ARG A 427 23.59 -26.85 -16.27
C ARG A 427 22.70 -27.37 -15.15
N PRO A 428 22.59 -26.67 -14.01
CA PRO A 428 21.84 -27.18 -12.86
C PRO A 428 20.35 -27.39 -13.19
N PRO A 429 19.75 -28.53 -12.81
CA PRO A 429 18.31 -28.82 -12.95
C PRO A 429 17.42 -27.66 -12.51
N SER A 430 16.43 -27.27 -13.29
CA SER A 430 15.61 -26.08 -13.04
C SER A 430 14.12 -26.37 -12.90
N SER A 431 13.41 -25.42 -12.30
CA SER A 431 11.94 -25.36 -12.29
C SER A 431 11.39 -24.23 -13.20
N MET A 432 12.25 -23.40 -13.79
CA MET A 432 11.85 -22.32 -14.71
C MET A 432 11.15 -22.90 -15.94
N ALA A 433 9.93 -22.44 -16.23
CA ALA A 433 9.07 -23.00 -17.28
C ALA A 433 8.42 -21.92 -18.19
N PRO A 434 9.16 -20.92 -18.70
CA PRO A 434 8.59 -19.87 -19.56
C PRO A 434 7.97 -20.51 -20.82
N SER A 435 6.67 -20.35 -21.01
CA SER A 435 5.88 -21.08 -22.01
C SER A 435 4.97 -20.17 -22.84
N VAL A 436 4.57 -20.63 -24.01
CA VAL A 436 3.59 -19.97 -24.89
C VAL A 436 2.57 -21.01 -25.35
N LEU A 437 1.27 -20.69 -25.28
CA LEU A 437 0.20 -21.54 -25.80
C LEU A 437 -0.39 -20.91 -27.06
N LYS A 438 -0.66 -21.73 -28.08
CA LYS A 438 -1.26 -21.30 -29.35
C LYS A 438 -2.47 -22.15 -29.71
N SER A 439 -3.59 -21.50 -30.00
CA SER A 439 -4.70 -22.10 -30.77
C SER A 439 -4.85 -21.36 -32.11
N PRO A 440 -5.68 -21.82 -33.06
CA PRO A 440 -5.92 -21.12 -34.32
C PRO A 440 -6.36 -19.66 -34.16
N SER A 441 -7.00 -19.31 -33.04
CA SER A 441 -7.54 -17.97 -32.78
C SER A 441 -6.89 -17.21 -31.60
N LYS A 442 -6.12 -17.89 -30.74
CA LYS A 442 -5.63 -17.34 -29.46
C LYS A 442 -4.13 -17.57 -29.27
N THR A 443 -3.46 -16.65 -28.57
CA THR A 443 -2.09 -16.82 -28.07
C THR A 443 -2.06 -16.42 -26.59
N LEU A 444 -1.47 -17.25 -25.73
CA LEU A 444 -1.27 -16.97 -24.29
C LEU A 444 0.23 -17.08 -23.95
N VAL A 445 0.75 -16.10 -23.21
CA VAL A 445 2.18 -15.96 -22.90
C VAL A 445 2.39 -16.02 -21.40
N ILE A 446 2.97 -17.11 -20.88
CA ILE A 446 2.89 -17.46 -19.47
C ILE A 446 4.23 -17.94 -18.90
N GLY A 447 4.47 -17.64 -17.63
CA GLY A 447 5.50 -18.28 -16.81
C GLY A 447 5.18 -17.99 -15.34
N SER A 448 6.08 -18.33 -14.41
CA SER A 448 5.89 -18.01 -12.98
C SER A 448 7.21 -17.86 -12.23
N THR A 449 7.12 -17.49 -10.96
CA THR A 449 8.22 -17.25 -10.02
C THR A 449 8.15 -18.22 -8.83
N GLY A 450 9.08 -18.12 -7.87
CA GLY A 450 9.07 -18.94 -6.66
C GLY A 450 9.72 -20.32 -6.78
N GLY A 451 10.71 -20.48 -7.68
CA GLY A 451 11.55 -21.68 -7.78
C GLY A 451 10.79 -23.01 -7.83
N SER A 452 10.83 -23.80 -6.76
CA SER A 452 10.16 -25.12 -6.66
C SER A 452 8.65 -25.06 -6.88
N MET A 453 8.01 -23.89 -6.66
CA MET A 453 6.58 -23.67 -6.82
C MET A 453 6.15 -23.33 -8.26
N ILE A 454 7.09 -23.00 -9.16
CA ILE A 454 6.79 -22.55 -10.55
C ILE A 454 5.84 -23.50 -11.30
N PRO A 455 6.04 -24.84 -11.30
CA PRO A 455 5.15 -25.73 -12.04
C PRO A 455 3.73 -25.76 -11.49
N ALA A 456 3.57 -25.70 -10.16
CA ALA A 456 2.25 -25.64 -9.51
C ALA A 456 1.52 -24.33 -9.86
N ALA A 457 2.19 -23.19 -9.70
CA ALA A 457 1.62 -21.89 -10.04
C ALA A 457 1.12 -21.82 -11.50
N MET A 458 1.90 -22.35 -12.45
CA MET A 458 1.53 -22.38 -13.86
C MET A 458 0.37 -23.33 -14.15
N VAL A 459 0.37 -24.55 -13.60
CA VAL A 459 -0.74 -25.51 -13.77
C VAL A 459 -2.04 -24.96 -13.18
N SER A 460 -1.98 -24.38 -11.97
CA SER A 460 -3.15 -23.76 -11.35
C SER A 460 -3.76 -22.69 -12.25
N MET A 461 -2.96 -21.77 -12.78
CA MET A 461 -3.44 -20.75 -13.71
C MET A 461 -4.05 -21.36 -14.98
N LEU A 462 -3.36 -22.32 -15.62
CA LEU A 462 -3.82 -22.93 -16.87
C LEU A 462 -5.12 -23.72 -16.69
N MET A 463 -5.24 -24.50 -15.61
CA MET A 463 -6.49 -25.18 -15.24
C MET A 463 -7.64 -24.18 -14.99
N ASN A 464 -7.38 -23.10 -14.27
CA ASN A 464 -8.38 -22.05 -14.04
C ASN A 464 -8.86 -21.40 -15.34
N HIS A 465 -7.94 -21.12 -16.27
CA HIS A 465 -8.25 -20.38 -17.49
C HIS A 465 -8.82 -21.25 -18.62
N LEU A 466 -8.22 -22.41 -18.88
CA LEU A 466 -8.55 -23.26 -20.03
C LEU A 466 -9.73 -24.20 -19.76
N TRP A 467 -9.92 -24.62 -18.51
CA TRP A 467 -10.87 -25.68 -18.15
C TRP A 467 -12.01 -25.14 -17.27
N PHE A 468 -11.68 -24.39 -16.21
CA PHE A 468 -12.70 -23.78 -15.34
C PHE A 468 -13.33 -22.50 -15.91
N GLY A 469 -12.93 -22.06 -17.10
CA GLY A 469 -13.54 -20.94 -17.83
C GLY A 469 -13.32 -19.54 -17.22
N LYS A 470 -12.40 -19.39 -16.26
CA LYS A 470 -12.10 -18.08 -15.67
C LYS A 470 -11.38 -17.19 -16.68
N ASN A 471 -11.61 -15.87 -16.59
CA ASN A 471 -10.84 -14.91 -17.37
C ASN A 471 -9.37 -14.85 -16.86
N LEU A 472 -8.52 -14.14 -17.61
CA LEU A 472 -7.08 -14.06 -17.33
C LEU A 472 -6.75 -13.42 -15.97
N LYS A 473 -7.49 -12.39 -15.54
CA LYS A 473 -7.30 -11.70 -14.25
C LYS A 473 -7.63 -12.66 -13.09
N ASP A 474 -8.78 -13.32 -13.15
CA ASP A 474 -9.26 -14.21 -12.08
C ASP A 474 -8.50 -15.54 -12.03
N SER A 475 -7.92 -15.98 -13.16
CA SER A 475 -7.06 -17.17 -13.21
C SER A 475 -5.68 -16.94 -12.57
N ILE A 476 -5.20 -15.69 -12.56
CA ILE A 476 -3.95 -15.29 -11.90
C ILE A 476 -4.20 -14.91 -10.43
N ALA A 477 -5.37 -14.36 -10.09
CA ALA A 477 -5.78 -14.04 -8.72
C ALA A 477 -6.32 -15.26 -7.93
N ALA A 478 -6.48 -16.42 -8.59
CA ALA A 478 -6.86 -17.69 -7.97
C ALA A 478 -5.71 -18.22 -7.09
N PRO A 479 -5.94 -18.44 -5.78
CA PRO A 479 -4.91 -18.96 -4.87
C PRO A 479 -4.34 -20.30 -5.34
N ILE A 480 -3.03 -20.45 -5.19
CA ILE A 480 -2.28 -21.64 -5.59
C ILE A 480 -2.28 -22.67 -4.45
N LEU A 481 -2.49 -23.92 -4.81
CA LEU A 481 -2.10 -25.09 -4.02
C LEU A 481 -0.78 -25.60 -4.63
N PHE A 482 0.23 -25.87 -3.78
CA PHE A 482 1.48 -26.50 -4.18
C PHE A 482 1.78 -27.72 -3.31
N VAL A 483 2.73 -28.55 -3.76
CA VAL A 483 3.22 -29.70 -2.99
C VAL A 483 4.74 -29.55 -2.87
N ASP A 484 5.24 -29.63 -1.64
CA ASP A 484 6.67 -29.52 -1.34
C ASP A 484 7.44 -30.82 -1.59
N SER A 485 8.76 -30.77 -1.42
CA SER A 485 9.62 -31.95 -1.61
C SER A 485 9.47 -33.05 -0.54
N GLU A 486 8.69 -32.81 0.52
CA GLU A 486 8.31 -33.80 1.56
C GLU A 486 6.86 -34.31 1.38
N THR A 487 6.23 -33.98 0.25
CA THR A 487 4.86 -34.35 -0.19
C THR A 487 3.70 -33.63 0.49
N ALA A 488 3.96 -32.69 1.40
CA ALA A 488 2.89 -32.00 2.09
C ALA A 488 2.18 -31.01 1.15
N VAL A 489 0.85 -31.00 1.25
CA VAL A 489 -0.01 -30.13 0.44
C VAL A 489 -0.10 -28.78 1.12
N ASN A 490 0.53 -27.79 0.49
CA ASN A 490 0.61 -26.42 0.96
C ASN A 490 -0.36 -25.53 0.17
N PHE A 491 -0.95 -24.54 0.85
CA PHE A 491 -1.97 -23.67 0.28
C PHE A 491 -1.53 -22.21 0.45
N GLU A 492 -1.69 -21.39 -0.59
CA GLU A 492 -1.53 -19.95 -0.44
C GLU A 492 -2.53 -19.36 0.57
N PRO A 493 -2.16 -18.24 1.23
CA PRO A 493 -3.09 -17.50 2.06
C PRO A 493 -4.39 -17.21 1.33
N ASN A 494 -5.51 -17.34 2.04
CA ASN A 494 -6.85 -17.13 1.50
C ASN A 494 -7.21 -18.05 0.30
N PHE A 495 -6.58 -19.22 0.16
CA PHE A 495 -7.14 -20.32 -0.62
C PHE A 495 -8.49 -20.69 -0.01
N ASP A 496 -9.58 -20.37 -0.71
CA ASP A 496 -10.92 -20.74 -0.28
C ASP A 496 -11.04 -22.26 -0.30
N LYS A 497 -11.18 -22.85 0.89
CA LYS A 497 -11.38 -24.29 1.07
C LYS A 497 -12.85 -24.66 0.90
N GLY A 498 -13.78 -23.70 0.90
CA GLY A 498 -15.22 -23.88 0.90
C GLY A 498 -15.80 -24.15 2.29
N PRO A 499 -17.14 -24.23 2.43
CA PRO A 499 -17.76 -24.85 3.61
C PRO A 499 -17.38 -26.34 3.66
N PHE A 500 -17.31 -27.00 2.50
CA PHE A 500 -16.57 -28.24 2.29
C PHE A 500 -15.07 -27.98 2.13
N GLY A 501 -14.48 -27.36 3.15
CA GLY A 501 -13.07 -27.60 3.37
C GLY A 501 -12.80 -29.09 3.60
N PHE A 502 -11.53 -29.42 3.76
CA PHE A 502 -11.24 -30.18 4.97
C PHE A 502 -11.61 -29.19 6.10
N PHE A 503 -12.81 -29.32 6.69
CA PHE A 503 -13.33 -30.58 7.25
C PHE A 503 -14.75 -31.03 6.84
N PRO A 504 -15.08 -32.32 7.07
CA PRO A 504 -16.41 -32.86 6.80
C PRO A 504 -17.52 -32.17 7.58
N GLY A 505 -18.60 -31.84 6.87
CA GLY A 505 -19.93 -31.68 7.42
C GLY A 505 -20.28 -30.30 7.96
N ALA A 506 -20.93 -29.50 7.13
CA ALA A 506 -21.96 -28.59 7.63
C ALA A 506 -23.28 -29.36 7.86
N GLU A 507 -24.18 -28.72 8.61
CA GLU A 507 -25.64 -28.95 8.61
C GLU A 507 -26.24 -30.25 9.18
N GLY A 508 -27.41 -30.04 9.80
CA GLY A 508 -28.48 -31.03 9.89
C GLY A 508 -29.79 -30.35 10.30
N THR A 509 -30.98 -30.80 9.86
CA THR A 509 -31.31 -31.77 8.80
C THR A 509 -32.83 -31.77 8.56
N GLN A 510 -33.29 -32.10 7.35
CA GLN A 510 -34.60 -32.75 6.98
C GLN A 510 -34.85 -32.51 5.47
N ARG A 511 -35.35 -33.43 4.61
CA ARG A 511 -36.04 -34.76 4.67
C ARG A 511 -35.63 -35.56 3.39
N PHE A 512 -35.89 -36.86 3.17
CA PHE A 512 -36.65 -37.90 3.90
C PHE A 512 -36.09 -39.33 3.62
N CYS A 513 -36.96 -40.36 3.70
CA CYS A 513 -36.79 -41.79 3.42
C CYS A 513 -36.40 -42.15 1.95
N TRP A 514 -35.98 -43.37 1.57
CA TRP A 514 -35.99 -44.73 2.18
C TRP A 514 -34.65 -45.49 1.80
N ILE A 515 -34.38 -46.81 1.93
CA ILE A 515 -35.16 -48.05 2.18
C ILE A 515 -34.41 -49.06 3.11
N MET A 516 -34.11 -50.29 2.68
CA MET A 516 -33.40 -51.39 3.38
C MET A 516 -32.52 -52.17 2.35
N ALA A 517 -31.60 -53.11 2.67
CA ALA A 517 -31.37 -53.90 3.91
C ALA A 517 -29.91 -54.43 4.07
N ARG A 518 -29.51 -54.68 5.33
CA ARG A 518 -28.60 -55.74 5.90
C ARG A 518 -27.35 -56.18 5.08
N SER A 519 -26.13 -56.25 5.65
CA SER A 519 -25.82 -57.14 6.79
C SER A 519 -24.47 -56.88 7.52
N LYS A 520 -24.50 -57.01 8.87
CA LYS A 520 -23.44 -57.45 9.82
C LYS A 520 -21.97 -57.03 9.57
N VAL A 521 -21.43 -56.04 10.27
CA VAL A 521 -20.92 -56.05 11.69
C VAL A 521 -19.50 -56.64 11.85
N LYS A 522 -18.52 -55.72 12.00
CA LYS A 522 -17.28 -55.91 12.79
C LYS A 522 -16.58 -54.59 13.21
N ILE A 523 -17.26 -53.44 13.07
CA ILE A 523 -16.68 -52.10 13.19
C ILE A 523 -17.54 -51.25 14.15
N CYS A 524 -17.13 -51.13 15.42
CA CYS A 524 -17.78 -50.23 16.39
C CYS A 524 -16.79 -49.51 17.34
N ALA A 525 -15.61 -50.09 17.63
CA ALA A 525 -14.63 -49.45 18.52
C ALA A 525 -13.98 -48.18 17.91
N CYS A 526 -13.69 -48.17 16.61
CA CYS A 526 -12.94 -47.09 15.97
C CYS A 526 -13.74 -45.78 15.80
N CYS A 527 -15.08 -45.86 15.72
CA CYS A 527 -15.93 -44.72 15.38
C CYS A 527 -15.94 -43.63 16.48
N ALA A 528 -15.80 -44.02 17.75
CA ALA A 528 -15.78 -43.09 18.87
C ALA A 528 -14.52 -42.21 18.90
N LEU A 529 -13.36 -42.76 18.54
CA LEU A 529 -12.08 -42.04 18.47
C LEU A 529 -12.02 -41.09 17.27
N LEU A 530 -12.57 -41.49 16.12
CA LEU A 530 -12.57 -40.67 14.90
C LEU A 530 -13.39 -39.36 15.06
N LEU A 531 -14.51 -39.40 15.77
CA LEU A 531 -15.34 -38.21 16.04
C LEU A 531 -14.62 -37.16 16.89
N LEU A 532 -13.89 -37.60 17.93
CA LEU A 532 -13.11 -36.73 18.81
C LEU A 532 -11.96 -36.06 18.05
N CYS A 533 -11.24 -36.82 17.21
CA CYS A 533 -10.22 -36.27 16.33
C CYS A 533 -10.81 -35.25 15.34
N ALA A 534 -11.89 -35.59 14.62
CA ALA A 534 -12.50 -34.71 13.62
C ALA A 534 -12.84 -33.31 14.17
N LEU A 535 -13.44 -33.25 15.38
CA LEU A 535 -13.75 -32.00 16.07
C LEU A 535 -12.48 -31.16 16.38
N THR A 536 -11.39 -31.79 16.82
CA THR A 536 -10.14 -31.04 17.06
C THR A 536 -9.55 -30.45 15.79
N VAL A 537 -9.59 -31.17 14.66
CA VAL A 537 -9.01 -30.63 13.42
C VAL A 537 -9.89 -29.52 12.81
N ILE A 538 -11.23 -29.59 12.96
CA ILE A 538 -12.18 -28.52 12.57
C ILE A 538 -11.76 -27.13 13.08
N VAL A 539 -11.30 -27.05 14.32
CA VAL A 539 -10.84 -25.81 14.95
C VAL A 539 -9.50 -25.32 14.38
N CYS A 540 -8.69 -26.19 13.77
CA CYS A 540 -7.38 -25.82 13.23
C CYS A 540 -7.42 -25.15 11.84
N VAL A 541 -8.24 -25.62 10.88
CA VAL A 541 -8.29 -24.97 9.54
C VAL A 541 -9.04 -23.64 9.57
N SER A 542 -10.03 -23.50 10.44
CA SER A 542 -10.74 -22.23 10.66
C SER A 542 -9.82 -21.12 11.20
N VAL A 543 -8.71 -21.47 11.85
CA VAL A 543 -7.64 -20.55 12.27
C VAL A 543 -6.56 -20.35 11.19
N LEU A 544 -6.37 -21.31 10.28
CA LEU A 544 -5.27 -21.32 9.28
C LEU A 544 -5.65 -20.85 7.87
N VAL A 545 -6.91 -20.47 7.61
CA VAL A 545 -7.28 -19.72 6.40
C VAL A 545 -7.39 -18.25 6.77
N GLY A 546 -6.33 -17.49 6.52
CA GLY A 546 -6.35 -16.03 6.65
C GLY A 546 -7.51 -15.42 5.85
N LYS A 547 -8.20 -14.43 6.43
CA LYS A 547 -9.36 -13.79 5.81
C LYS A 547 -8.90 -12.93 4.61
N LYS A 548 -9.40 -13.24 3.41
CA LYS A 548 -9.17 -12.40 2.22
C LYS A 548 -9.88 -11.07 2.44
N CYS A 549 -9.11 -9.99 2.64
CA CYS A 549 -9.68 -8.68 2.83
C CYS A 549 -10.48 -8.27 1.56
N PRO A 550 -11.71 -7.75 1.73
CA PRO A 550 -12.56 -7.35 0.61
C PRO A 550 -11.99 -6.13 -0.12
N GLU A 551 -12.53 -5.85 -1.31
CA GLU A 551 -12.09 -4.73 -2.13
C GLU A 551 -12.25 -3.38 -1.38
N GLY A 552 -11.17 -2.60 -1.33
CA GLY A 552 -11.08 -1.37 -0.54
C GLY A 552 -10.47 -1.53 0.86
N ALA A 553 -10.19 -2.75 1.32
CA ALA A 553 -9.48 -3.03 2.56
C ALA A 553 -8.01 -3.47 2.32
N PHE A 554 -7.16 -3.21 3.31
CA PHE A 554 -5.72 -3.45 3.29
C PHE A 554 -5.33 -4.49 4.37
N PRO A 555 -4.48 -5.49 4.06
CA PRO A 555 -4.17 -6.57 5.00
C PRO A 555 -3.11 -6.26 6.07
N ARG A 556 -2.36 -5.14 5.98
CA ARG A 556 -1.19 -4.89 6.85
C ARG A 556 -1.17 -3.51 7.47
N ALA A 557 -1.22 -2.45 6.67
CA ALA A 557 -1.08 -1.08 7.18
C ALA A 557 -1.76 -0.07 6.27
N ALA A 558 -2.21 1.05 6.84
CA ALA A 558 -2.81 2.14 6.09
C ALA A 558 -2.63 3.53 6.73
N VAL A 559 -2.69 4.55 5.89
CA VAL A 559 -2.61 5.98 6.22
C VAL A 559 -3.75 6.71 5.52
N ALA A 560 -4.47 7.54 6.27
CA ALA A 560 -5.48 8.47 5.76
C ALA A 560 -5.10 9.91 6.14
N ALA A 561 -4.76 10.72 5.13
CA ALA A 561 -4.41 12.13 5.25
C ALA A 561 -5.22 12.99 4.26
N ASP A 562 -5.16 14.33 4.42
CA ASP A 562 -5.84 15.34 3.58
C ASP A 562 -5.43 15.35 2.08
N SER A 563 -4.57 14.42 1.61
CA SER A 563 -4.31 14.15 0.19
C SER A 563 -3.70 12.77 -0.05
N GLY A 564 -3.99 12.15 -1.19
CA GLY A 564 -3.38 10.87 -1.61
C GLY A 564 -1.85 10.90 -1.66
N ARG A 565 -1.26 12.04 -2.06
CA ARG A 565 0.20 12.23 -2.05
C ARG A 565 0.80 12.05 -0.65
N CYS A 566 0.19 12.64 0.37
CA CYS A 566 0.74 12.58 1.73
C CYS A 566 0.36 11.30 2.47
N SER A 567 -0.80 10.70 2.17
CA SER A 567 -1.10 9.32 2.57
C SER A 567 -0.04 8.36 2.02
N GLN A 568 0.34 8.49 0.75
CA GLN A 568 1.36 7.66 0.12
C GLN A 568 2.77 7.91 0.69
N VAL A 569 3.15 9.16 1.02
CA VAL A 569 4.41 9.47 1.71
C VAL A 569 4.49 8.80 3.09
N GLY A 570 3.45 8.93 3.91
CA GLY A 570 3.42 8.24 5.22
C GLY A 570 3.48 6.72 5.06
N LEU A 571 2.78 6.18 4.07
CA LEU A 571 2.75 4.76 3.80
C LEU A 571 4.09 4.19 3.32
N ASP A 572 4.83 4.92 2.48
CA ASP A 572 6.17 4.48 2.06
C ASP A 572 7.18 4.52 3.22
N ILE A 573 6.98 5.37 4.22
CA ILE A 573 7.74 5.33 5.48
C ILE A 573 7.36 4.12 6.36
N LEU A 574 6.08 3.73 6.43
CA LEU A 574 5.66 2.48 7.07
C LEU A 574 6.23 1.25 6.37
N ARG A 575 6.21 1.24 5.04
CA ARG A 575 6.85 0.19 4.23
C ARG A 575 8.34 0.15 4.49
N SER A 576 8.99 1.30 4.69
CA SER A 576 10.39 1.40 5.12
C SER A 576 10.60 0.96 6.57
N GLY A 577 9.70 0.16 7.17
CA GLY A 577 9.85 -0.40 8.51
C GLY A 577 9.89 0.67 9.60
N GLY A 578 9.25 1.80 9.35
CA GLY A 578 8.92 2.80 10.36
C GLY A 578 7.75 2.37 11.24
N SER A 579 7.56 3.05 12.36
CA SER A 579 6.36 2.91 13.20
C SER A 579 5.19 3.74 12.66
N ALA A 580 4.00 3.54 13.24
CA ALA A 580 2.86 4.42 12.99
C ALA A 580 3.17 5.92 13.23
N VAL A 581 4.09 6.24 14.15
CA VAL A 581 4.57 7.61 14.39
C VAL A 581 5.49 8.11 13.28
N ASP A 582 6.45 7.30 12.81
CA ASP A 582 7.30 7.68 11.67
C ASP A 582 6.44 8.02 10.43
N GLY A 583 5.44 7.18 10.14
CA GLY A 583 4.51 7.38 9.03
C GLY A 583 3.62 8.62 9.20
N ALA A 584 3.14 8.88 10.43
CA ALA A 584 2.34 10.06 10.74
C ALA A 584 3.13 11.36 10.57
N ILE A 585 4.35 11.43 11.12
CA ILE A 585 5.25 12.59 11.01
C ILE A 585 5.54 12.90 9.53
N ALA A 586 5.91 11.89 8.73
CA ALA A 586 6.20 12.09 7.31
C ALA A 586 4.98 12.55 6.50
N ALA A 587 3.78 12.02 6.78
CA ALA A 587 2.53 12.46 6.16
C ALA A 587 2.16 13.91 6.55
N LEU A 588 2.35 14.31 7.81
CA LEU A 588 2.13 15.67 8.26
C LEU A 588 3.14 16.65 7.62
N LEU A 589 4.43 16.30 7.60
CA LEU A 589 5.47 17.10 6.92
C LEU A 589 5.15 17.29 5.43
N CYS A 590 4.70 16.24 4.72
CA CYS A 590 4.22 16.38 3.34
C CYS A 590 3.02 17.33 3.26
N THR A 591 2.11 17.26 4.22
CA THR A 591 0.89 18.07 4.24
C THR A 591 1.19 19.56 4.44
N SER A 592 2.32 19.94 5.03
CA SER A 592 2.74 21.34 5.16
C SER A 592 3.13 21.98 3.82
N LEU A 593 3.26 21.20 2.74
CA LEU A 593 3.44 21.68 1.37
C LEU A 593 2.14 21.66 0.56
N VAL A 594 1.26 20.68 0.84
CA VAL A 594 0.00 20.45 0.11
C VAL A 594 -1.14 21.34 0.64
N ASN A 595 -1.25 21.50 1.95
CA ASN A 595 -2.21 22.36 2.63
C ASN A 595 -1.52 23.32 3.63
N PRO A 596 -0.55 24.17 3.19
CA PRO A 596 0.17 25.12 4.05
C PRO A 596 -0.74 26.16 4.73
N GLN A 597 -1.97 26.34 4.23
CA GLN A 597 -3.03 27.15 4.83
C GLN A 597 -3.78 26.45 5.99
N SER A 598 -3.48 25.19 6.28
CA SER A 598 -4.14 24.40 7.33
C SER A 598 -3.20 23.96 8.46
N MET A 599 -1.91 23.80 8.18
CA MET A 599 -0.93 23.28 9.13
C MET A 599 0.50 23.63 8.69
N GLY A 600 1.46 23.52 9.60
CA GLY A 600 2.88 23.72 9.33
C GLY A 600 3.66 24.12 10.57
N LEU A 601 4.98 24.22 10.42
CA LEU A 601 5.95 24.16 11.55
C LEU A 601 5.77 25.23 12.65
N GLY A 602 5.04 26.31 12.37
CA GLY A 602 4.69 27.38 13.30
C GLY A 602 3.48 27.14 14.20
N GLY A 603 2.74 26.06 13.96
CA GLY A 603 1.54 25.69 14.72
C GLY A 603 1.81 24.68 15.82
N GLY A 604 0.73 24.04 16.26
CA GLY A 604 0.74 22.97 17.25
C GLY A 604 0.11 21.70 16.71
N THR A 605 0.52 20.57 17.30
CA THR A 605 -0.01 19.24 16.97
C THR A 605 -0.34 18.48 18.24
N ILE A 606 -1.35 17.61 18.16
CA ILE A 606 -1.69 16.65 19.21
C ILE A 606 -1.71 15.27 18.56
N LEU A 607 -0.95 14.34 19.15
CA LEU A 607 -0.88 12.95 18.70
C LEU A 607 -1.43 12.04 19.80
N THR A 608 -2.38 11.19 19.44
CA THR A 608 -2.91 10.10 20.28
C THR A 608 -2.36 8.80 19.71
N VAL A 609 -1.39 8.21 20.42
CA VAL A 609 -0.57 7.08 19.98
C VAL A 609 -0.94 5.85 20.78
N MET A 610 -1.44 4.80 20.12
CA MET A 610 -1.61 3.48 20.72
C MET A 610 -0.40 2.61 20.40
N ASN A 611 0.26 2.08 21.43
CA ASN A 611 1.36 1.15 21.27
C ASN A 611 0.85 -0.30 21.00
N SER A 612 1.77 -1.24 20.79
CA SER A 612 1.43 -2.65 20.53
C SER A 612 0.86 -3.41 21.74
N THR A 613 0.92 -2.84 22.95
CA THR A 613 0.25 -3.40 24.14
C THR A 613 -1.17 -2.85 24.33
N GLY A 614 -1.66 -2.00 23.42
CA GLY A 614 -2.94 -1.31 23.52
C GLY A 614 -2.95 -0.12 24.49
N HIS A 615 -1.79 0.27 25.04
CA HIS A 615 -1.67 1.47 25.87
C HIS A 615 -1.72 2.72 24.99
N VAL A 616 -2.49 3.73 25.39
CA VAL A 616 -2.69 4.95 24.60
C VAL A 616 -2.07 6.16 25.30
N THR A 617 -1.00 6.68 24.70
CA THR A 617 -0.25 7.85 25.17
C THR A 617 -0.55 9.05 24.26
N VAL A 618 -0.66 10.23 24.85
CA VAL A 618 -0.93 11.49 24.18
C VAL A 618 0.32 12.36 24.23
N ILE A 619 0.80 12.81 23.07
CA ILE A 619 1.77 13.91 22.96
C ILE A 619 0.98 15.17 22.58
N ASN A 620 0.77 16.04 23.56
CA ASN A 620 0.15 17.34 23.36
C ASN A 620 1.23 18.42 23.15
N ALA A 621 1.44 18.80 21.89
CA ALA A 621 2.28 19.92 21.49
C ALA A 621 1.43 21.06 20.90
N ARG A 622 0.30 21.38 21.56
CA ARG A 622 -0.39 22.66 21.40
C ARG A 622 0.58 23.80 21.74
N GLU A 623 0.47 24.89 20.97
CA GLU A 623 1.21 26.12 21.16
C GLU A 623 0.97 26.71 22.56
N ALA A 624 1.93 27.46 23.11
CA ALA A 624 1.82 28.07 24.44
C ALA A 624 1.98 29.59 24.37
N ALA A 625 1.30 30.34 25.25
CA ALA A 625 1.42 31.79 25.32
C ALA A 625 2.83 32.25 25.74
N PRO A 626 3.47 33.20 25.04
CA PRO A 626 4.76 33.79 25.44
C PRO A 626 4.71 34.43 26.84
N ARG A 627 5.84 34.46 27.56
CA ARG A 627 5.93 35.08 28.91
C ARG A 627 5.51 36.54 28.95
N SER A 628 5.80 37.25 27.87
CA SER A 628 5.63 38.69 27.63
C SER A 628 4.31 39.03 26.92
N SER A 629 3.33 38.13 26.91
CA SER A 629 2.01 38.33 26.28
C SER A 629 1.33 39.61 26.77
N LYS A 630 0.77 40.41 25.85
CA LYS A 630 0.15 41.71 26.17
C LYS A 630 -1.01 41.53 27.18
N PRO A 631 -1.00 42.22 28.33
CA PRO A 631 -2.13 42.22 29.25
C PRO A 631 -3.41 42.63 28.52
N ARG A 632 -4.52 41.93 28.81
CA ARG A 632 -5.83 42.14 28.16
C ARG A 632 -5.86 41.98 26.63
N LEU A 633 -4.94 41.21 26.03
CA LEU A 633 -5.02 40.86 24.59
C LEU A 633 -6.42 40.33 24.20
N LEU A 634 -7.05 39.56 25.09
CA LEU A 634 -8.37 38.96 24.89
C LEU A 634 -9.53 39.99 24.85
N ASP A 635 -9.36 41.22 25.36
CA ASP A 635 -10.36 42.29 25.23
C ASP A 635 -10.54 42.69 23.75
N SER A 636 -9.55 42.42 22.89
CA SER A 636 -9.61 42.68 21.45
C SER A 636 -10.26 41.55 20.63
N CYS A 637 -10.73 40.48 21.29
CA CYS A 637 -11.46 39.38 20.64
C CYS A 637 -12.81 39.85 20.03
N PRO A 638 -13.11 39.48 18.77
CA PRO A 638 -14.36 39.85 18.11
C PRO A 638 -15.51 38.96 18.62
N GLN A 639 -16.70 39.55 18.81
CA GLN A 639 -17.90 38.80 19.24
C GLN A 639 -18.44 37.83 18.17
N ARG A 640 -17.92 37.87 16.94
CA ARG A 640 -18.27 37.00 15.80
C ARG A 640 -17.02 36.57 15.04
N PHE A 641 -17.10 35.46 14.30
CA PHE A 641 -15.97 34.95 13.53
C PHE A 641 -15.41 35.99 12.55
N ARG A 642 -14.11 36.27 12.67
CA ARG A 642 -13.33 37.10 11.77
C ARG A 642 -11.88 36.59 11.79
N LEU A 643 -11.21 36.61 10.64
CA LEU A 643 -9.75 36.43 10.61
C LEU A 643 -9.10 37.59 11.37
N LEU A 644 -8.20 37.28 12.32
CA LEU A 644 -7.48 38.23 13.16
C LEU A 644 -6.00 38.31 12.77
N PRO A 645 -5.62 39.12 11.76
CA PRO A 645 -4.22 39.25 11.34
C PRO A 645 -3.42 40.22 12.22
N GLY A 646 -2.57 39.67 13.08
CA GLY A 646 -1.61 40.43 13.88
C GLY A 646 -0.61 39.54 14.61
N VAL A 647 0.62 40.00 14.78
CA VAL A 647 1.72 39.21 15.38
C VAL A 647 1.63 39.12 16.90
N GLU A 648 0.81 39.96 17.52
CA GLU A 648 0.44 39.90 18.94
C GLU A 648 -0.32 38.61 19.32
N TRP A 649 -0.81 37.85 18.33
CA TRP A 649 -1.49 36.57 18.52
C TRP A 649 -0.61 35.34 18.23
N VAL A 650 0.69 35.51 17.98
CA VAL A 650 1.62 34.39 17.74
C VAL A 650 1.96 33.71 19.06
N ALA A 651 1.51 32.46 19.21
CA ALA A 651 1.93 31.59 20.30
C ALA A 651 3.24 30.85 19.96
N VAL A 652 3.88 30.25 20.97
CA VAL A 652 5.14 29.52 20.82
C VAL A 652 4.90 28.21 20.06
N PRO A 653 5.50 28.00 18.86
CA PRO A 653 5.20 26.85 18.01
C PRO A 653 5.55 25.51 18.67
N GLY A 654 4.62 24.56 18.63
CA GLY A 654 4.80 23.25 19.25
C GLY A 654 5.18 22.11 18.30
N GLU A 655 4.87 22.24 17.00
CA GLU A 655 4.83 21.12 16.07
C GLU A 655 6.13 20.29 15.99
N ILE A 656 7.27 20.92 15.72
CA ILE A 656 8.57 20.22 15.60
C ILE A 656 8.99 19.56 16.94
N ARG A 657 8.62 20.13 18.09
CA ARG A 657 8.85 19.48 19.40
C ARG A 657 7.92 18.29 19.63
N GLY A 658 6.68 18.37 19.19
CA GLY A 658 5.72 17.26 19.22
C GLY A 658 6.20 16.07 18.41
N TYR A 659 6.71 16.31 17.19
CA TYR A 659 7.32 15.29 16.35
C TYR A 659 8.57 14.69 17.00
N GLU A 660 9.46 15.53 17.56
CA GLU A 660 10.68 15.06 18.23
C GLU A 660 10.36 14.14 19.41
N GLU A 661 9.39 14.51 20.26
CA GLU A 661 9.05 13.73 21.44
C GLU A 661 8.32 12.42 21.08
N ALA A 662 7.39 12.47 20.11
CA ALA A 662 6.76 11.26 19.58
C ALA A 662 7.80 10.32 18.93
N HIS A 663 8.79 10.87 18.21
CA HIS A 663 9.85 10.09 17.56
C HIS A 663 10.80 9.45 18.58
N LYS A 664 11.17 10.13 19.67
CA LYS A 664 11.96 9.52 20.77
C LYS A 664 11.24 8.35 21.43
N LEU A 665 9.93 8.47 21.65
CA LEU A 665 9.13 7.48 22.37
C LEU A 665 8.74 6.28 21.50
N PHE A 666 8.48 6.51 20.21
CA PHE A 666 7.82 5.52 19.33
C PHE A 666 8.41 5.41 17.91
N GLY A 667 9.41 6.21 17.55
CA GLY A 667 10.05 6.18 16.22
C GLY A 667 10.94 4.95 16.00
N ARG A 668 11.20 4.61 14.73
CA ARG A 668 12.06 3.49 14.32
C ARG A 668 13.04 3.80 13.21
N LEU A 669 12.80 4.86 12.43
CA LEU A 669 13.74 5.30 11.38
C LEU A 669 14.61 6.45 11.88
N PRO A 670 15.81 6.67 11.29
CA PRO A 670 16.57 7.87 11.54
C PRO A 670 15.72 9.11 11.29
N TRP A 671 15.73 10.07 12.22
CA TRP A 671 14.94 11.31 12.16
C TRP A 671 14.97 11.99 10.78
N ALA A 672 16.17 12.12 10.21
CA ALA A 672 16.41 12.72 8.91
C ALA A 672 15.60 12.08 7.75
N THR A 673 15.32 10.77 7.82
CA THR A 673 14.60 10.00 6.79
C THR A 673 13.16 10.48 6.63
N LEU A 674 12.49 10.85 7.73
CA LEU A 674 11.09 11.29 7.73
C LEU A 674 10.88 12.59 6.91
N PHE A 675 11.93 13.41 6.83
CA PHE A 675 11.93 14.69 6.13
C PHE A 675 12.29 14.57 4.63
N GLN A 676 13.01 13.52 4.22
CA GLN A 676 13.52 13.39 2.85
C GLN A 676 12.45 13.42 1.74
N PRO A 677 11.25 12.80 1.89
CA PRO A 677 10.20 12.90 0.88
C PRO A 677 9.73 14.36 0.70
N THR A 678 9.51 15.06 1.81
CA THR A 678 9.04 16.45 1.84
C THR A 678 10.08 17.42 1.31
N ILE A 679 11.36 17.25 1.67
CA ILE A 679 12.47 18.05 1.15
C ILE A 679 12.51 17.97 -0.39
N ARG A 680 12.46 16.74 -0.96
CA ARG A 680 12.42 16.57 -2.42
C ARG A 680 11.22 17.27 -3.05
N LEU A 681 10.01 17.07 -2.50
CA LEU A 681 8.80 17.73 -2.99
C LEU A 681 8.87 19.27 -2.93
N ALA A 682 9.51 19.83 -1.91
CA ALA A 682 9.71 21.27 -1.77
C ALA A 682 10.74 21.84 -2.78
N ARG A 683 11.81 21.09 -3.08
CA ARG A 683 12.85 21.43 -4.07
C ARG A 683 12.36 21.30 -5.52
N GLU A 684 11.73 20.16 -5.84
CA GLU A 684 11.22 19.81 -7.17
C GLU A 684 9.98 20.66 -7.53
N GLY A 685 9.11 20.90 -6.54
CA GLY A 685 7.85 21.60 -6.67
C GLY A 685 6.63 20.67 -6.73
N LEU A 686 5.44 21.24 -6.53
CA LEU A 686 4.18 20.53 -6.69
C LEU A 686 3.12 21.39 -7.40
N PRO A 687 2.24 20.79 -8.22
CA PRO A 687 1.06 21.47 -8.72
C PRO A 687 0.14 21.84 -7.56
N ILE A 688 -0.33 23.09 -7.52
CA ILE A 688 -1.22 23.60 -6.47
C ILE A 688 -2.51 22.76 -6.41
N PRO A 689 -2.83 22.14 -5.25
CA PRO A 689 -4.07 21.37 -5.07
C PRO A 689 -5.32 22.26 -5.16
N LYS A 690 -6.46 21.69 -5.55
CA LYS A 690 -7.74 22.44 -5.68
C LYS A 690 -8.14 23.16 -4.38
N THR A 691 -7.83 22.57 -3.24
CA THR A 691 -8.12 23.13 -1.90
C THR A 691 -7.26 24.37 -1.61
N LEU A 692 -5.96 24.33 -1.92
CA LEU A 692 -5.08 25.50 -1.81
C LEU A 692 -5.44 26.57 -2.86
N GLY A 693 -5.69 26.20 -4.11
CA GLY A 693 -6.04 27.14 -5.19
C GLY A 693 -7.35 27.91 -4.93
N ARG A 694 -8.37 27.25 -4.37
CA ARG A 694 -9.62 27.90 -3.89
C ARG A 694 -9.38 28.92 -2.78
N TYR A 695 -8.37 28.69 -1.95
CA TYR A 695 -8.01 29.59 -0.86
C TYR A 695 -7.18 30.79 -1.38
N LEU A 696 -6.18 30.56 -2.23
CA LEU A 696 -5.35 31.63 -2.83
C LEU A 696 -6.18 32.68 -3.59
N SER A 697 -7.26 32.26 -4.26
CA SER A 697 -8.16 33.16 -4.99
C SER A 697 -9.15 33.94 -4.12
N THR A 698 -9.39 33.51 -2.89
CA THR A 698 -10.31 34.17 -1.93
C THR A 698 -9.60 34.90 -0.80
N PHE A 699 -8.29 34.71 -0.67
CA PHE A 699 -7.47 35.32 0.37
C PHE A 699 -7.21 36.82 0.13
N ASN A 700 -7.23 37.61 1.21
CA ASN A 700 -6.92 39.04 1.12
C ASN A 700 -5.40 39.27 1.23
N TRP A 701 -4.77 39.59 0.11
CA TRP A 701 -3.33 39.79 -0.04
C TRP A 701 -2.80 41.16 0.44
N THR A 702 -3.67 42.09 0.86
CA THR A 702 -3.25 43.41 1.36
C THR A 702 -2.25 43.28 2.51
N ASN A 703 -1.12 43.99 2.41
CA ASN A 703 -0.02 44.03 3.38
C ASN A 703 0.77 42.71 3.61
N GLN A 704 0.72 41.76 2.66
CA GLN A 704 1.34 40.43 2.78
C GLN A 704 2.30 40.09 1.63
N ALA A 705 3.09 41.05 1.18
CA ALA A 705 3.94 40.91 -0.02
C ALA A 705 4.90 39.69 -0.03
N PRO A 706 5.67 39.37 1.04
CA PRO A 706 6.62 38.24 0.99
C PRO A 706 5.93 36.89 0.72
N LEU A 707 4.77 36.71 1.34
CA LEU A 707 3.94 35.51 1.19
C LEU A 707 3.22 35.48 -0.17
N ARG A 708 2.77 36.63 -0.68
CA ARG A 708 2.21 36.74 -2.03
C ARG A 708 3.22 36.28 -3.07
N ASN A 709 4.49 36.67 -2.92
CA ASN A 709 5.55 36.38 -3.88
C ASN A 709 5.79 34.87 -4.08
N LEU A 710 5.66 34.03 -3.04
CA LEU A 710 5.71 32.57 -3.20
C LEU A 710 4.61 32.08 -4.16
N PHE A 711 3.40 32.61 -3.99
CA PHE A 711 2.22 32.21 -4.74
C PHE A 711 1.99 33.07 -5.98
N SER A 712 3.06 33.69 -6.49
CA SER A 712 3.04 34.45 -7.74
C SER A 712 3.92 33.84 -8.82
N ASP A 713 3.54 34.04 -10.08
CA ASP A 713 4.42 33.79 -11.22
C ASP A 713 5.46 34.92 -11.38
N LYS A 714 6.39 34.74 -12.33
CA LYS A 714 7.42 35.72 -12.69
C LYS A 714 6.87 37.08 -13.15
N ASP A 715 5.58 37.16 -13.49
CA ASP A 715 4.92 38.36 -14.01
C ASP A 715 3.99 39.00 -12.92
N GLY A 716 3.99 38.46 -11.69
CA GLY A 716 3.26 38.97 -10.53
C GLY A 716 1.80 38.51 -10.41
N ASN A 717 1.31 37.64 -11.31
CA ASN A 717 -0.02 37.05 -11.22
C ASN A 717 -0.06 36.01 -10.11
N LEU A 718 -1.22 35.73 -9.51
CA LEU A 718 -1.35 34.62 -8.56
C LEU A 718 -1.38 33.27 -9.28
N LEU A 719 -0.61 32.32 -8.77
CA LEU A 719 -0.62 30.91 -9.19
C LEU A 719 -1.98 30.26 -8.85
N LYS A 720 -2.43 29.37 -9.72
CA LYS A 720 -3.76 28.73 -9.69
C LYS A 720 -3.63 27.22 -9.52
N THR A 721 -4.75 26.55 -9.27
CA THR A 721 -4.85 25.08 -9.23
C THR A 721 -4.17 24.45 -10.45
N GLY A 722 -3.18 23.59 -10.21
CA GLY A 722 -2.38 22.93 -11.25
C GLY A 722 -1.03 23.59 -11.55
N ASP A 723 -0.87 24.90 -11.31
CA ASP A 723 0.41 25.59 -11.49
C ASP A 723 1.44 25.10 -10.46
N VAL A 724 2.72 25.05 -10.83
CA VAL A 724 3.77 24.47 -9.98
C VAL A 724 4.35 25.52 -9.03
N VAL A 725 4.08 25.36 -7.74
CA VAL A 725 4.74 26.11 -6.66
C VAL A 725 5.97 25.36 -6.15
N LYS A 726 7.02 26.09 -5.77
CA LYS A 726 8.26 25.55 -5.17
C LYS A 726 8.50 26.19 -3.82
N PHE A 727 8.95 25.40 -2.85
CA PHE A 727 9.06 25.79 -1.46
C PHE A 727 10.53 25.85 -1.02
N GLN A 728 11.39 26.52 -1.80
CA GLN A 728 12.86 26.43 -1.65
C GLN A 728 13.36 26.81 -0.24
N LYS A 729 12.81 27.86 0.36
CA LYS A 729 13.21 28.30 1.71
C LYS A 729 12.68 27.43 2.84
N LEU A 730 11.57 26.72 2.61
CA LEU A 730 11.13 25.67 3.52
C LEU A 730 11.95 24.38 3.33
N ALA A 731 12.44 24.08 2.11
CA ALA A 731 13.39 22.99 1.90
C ALA A 731 14.72 23.25 2.61
N ASP A 732 15.30 24.47 2.50
CA ASP A 732 16.48 24.90 3.28
C ASP A 732 16.24 24.65 4.79
N THR A 733 15.06 25.03 5.29
CA THR A 733 14.69 24.89 6.72
C THR A 733 14.51 23.43 7.14
N LEU A 734 13.83 22.61 6.33
CA LEU A 734 13.60 21.19 6.59
C LEU A 734 14.90 20.38 6.50
N GLU A 735 15.84 20.74 5.62
CA GLU A 735 17.17 20.13 5.54
C GLU A 735 17.99 20.39 6.82
N ILE A 736 17.93 21.60 7.38
CA ILE A 736 18.55 21.92 8.67
C ILE A 736 17.91 21.11 9.81
N ILE A 737 16.57 21.08 9.91
CA ILE A 737 15.87 20.31 10.96
C ILE A 737 16.12 18.80 10.83
N ALA A 738 16.21 18.27 9.61
CA ALA A 738 16.52 16.86 9.36
C ALA A 738 17.95 16.49 9.78
N LYS A 739 18.92 17.40 9.56
CA LYS A 739 20.35 17.20 9.86
C LYS A 739 20.69 17.43 11.34
N ASP A 740 20.27 18.57 11.88
CA ASP A 740 20.66 19.08 13.20
C ASP A 740 19.58 18.91 14.28
N GLY A 741 18.47 18.25 13.91
CA GLY A 741 17.37 17.90 14.82
C GLY A 741 16.46 19.07 15.17
N ALA A 742 15.42 18.79 15.96
CA ALA A 742 14.48 19.80 16.44
C ALA A 742 15.15 20.93 17.24
N ALA A 743 16.31 20.69 17.85
CA ALA A 743 17.09 21.72 18.55
C ALA A 743 17.39 22.95 17.67
N ALA A 744 17.62 22.76 16.36
CA ALA A 744 17.90 23.85 15.42
C ALA A 744 16.74 24.87 15.32
N PHE A 745 15.49 24.40 15.44
CA PHE A 745 14.28 25.24 15.37
C PHE A 745 14.04 26.05 16.66
N TYR A 746 14.48 25.54 17.82
CA TYR A 746 14.17 26.12 19.14
C TYR A 746 15.35 26.82 19.82
N ARG A 747 16.59 26.59 19.38
CA ARG A 747 17.83 27.19 19.93
C ARG A 747 18.92 27.49 18.88
N GLY A 748 18.71 27.10 17.62
CA GLY A 748 19.65 27.34 16.52
C GLY A 748 19.33 28.60 15.72
N PRO A 749 19.95 28.79 14.54
CA PRO A 749 19.75 29.97 13.70
C PRO A 749 18.28 30.24 13.34
N ILE A 750 17.49 29.18 13.08
CA ILE A 750 16.05 29.28 12.78
C ILE A 750 15.29 29.96 13.93
N ALA A 751 15.68 29.71 15.19
CA ALA A 751 15.07 30.35 16.35
C ALA A 751 15.40 31.86 16.41
N ALA A 752 16.65 32.23 16.10
CA ALA A 752 17.08 33.63 16.08
C ALA A 752 16.38 34.43 14.96
N ASP A 753 16.35 33.89 13.74
CA ASP A 753 15.65 34.47 12.60
C ASP A 753 14.14 34.67 12.88
N LEU A 754 13.50 33.64 13.48
CA LEU A 754 12.08 33.67 13.83
C LEU A 754 11.75 34.71 14.91
N VAL A 755 12.55 34.77 15.97
CA VAL A 755 12.38 35.75 17.07
C VAL A 755 12.56 37.17 16.53
N HIS A 756 13.61 37.39 15.74
CA HIS A 756 13.87 38.66 15.08
C HIS A 756 12.67 39.13 14.23
N ASP A 757 12.17 38.28 13.34
CA ASP A 757 11.08 38.65 12.43
C ASP A 757 9.74 38.91 13.17
N ILE A 758 9.44 38.17 14.23
CA ILE A 758 8.25 38.42 15.07
C ILE A 758 8.39 39.74 15.84
N GLN A 759 9.55 40.01 16.45
CA GLN A 759 9.79 41.23 17.22
C GLN A 759 9.83 42.47 16.31
N ALA A 760 10.46 42.39 15.14
CA ALA A 760 10.47 43.45 14.13
C ALA A 760 9.07 43.80 13.60
N ALA A 761 8.12 42.86 13.65
CA ALA A 761 6.71 43.10 13.33
C ALA A 761 5.87 43.61 14.52
N GLY A 762 6.43 43.72 15.73
CA GLY A 762 5.73 44.18 16.95
C GLY A 762 5.13 43.09 17.84
N GLY A 763 5.55 41.83 17.66
CA GLY A 763 5.19 40.67 18.48
C GLY A 763 6.10 40.54 19.71
N THR A 764 5.68 39.72 20.69
CA THR A 764 6.33 39.66 22.02
C THR A 764 7.17 38.40 22.27
N LEU A 765 7.08 37.38 21.41
CA LEU A 765 7.76 36.09 21.55
C LEU A 765 9.29 36.24 21.65
N THR A 766 9.91 35.48 22.55
CA THR A 766 11.36 35.54 22.84
C THR A 766 12.09 34.23 22.50
N ALA A 767 13.43 34.27 22.47
CA ALA A 767 14.25 33.07 22.32
C ALA A 767 14.11 32.14 23.55
N GLU A 768 13.92 32.72 24.73
CA GLU A 768 13.69 32.06 26.01
C GLU A 768 12.35 31.31 26.04
N ASP A 769 11.34 31.79 25.31
CA ASP A 769 10.06 31.10 25.14
C ASP A 769 10.23 29.85 24.24
N LEU A 770 10.90 29.98 23.08
CA LEU A 770 11.24 28.84 22.21
C LEU A 770 12.11 27.80 22.94
N ALA A 771 13.17 28.24 23.62
CA ALA A 771 14.10 27.37 24.32
C ALA A 771 13.46 26.65 25.52
N ALA A 772 12.44 27.26 26.14
CA ALA A 772 11.67 26.68 27.24
C ALA A 772 10.54 25.74 26.79
N PHE A 773 10.01 25.87 25.57
CA PHE A 773 8.86 25.08 25.12
C PHE A 773 9.07 23.55 25.23
N ARG A 774 8.06 22.85 25.77
CA ARG A 774 7.99 21.38 25.83
C ARG A 774 6.60 20.92 25.42
N ALA A 775 6.56 19.84 24.65
CA ALA A 775 5.35 19.04 24.51
C ALA A 775 5.01 18.39 25.86
N VAL A 776 3.73 18.18 26.14
CA VAL A 776 3.24 17.46 27.31
C VAL A 776 2.94 16.03 26.91
N VAL A 777 3.46 15.07 27.68
CA VAL A 777 3.20 13.63 27.48
C VAL A 777 2.37 13.13 28.65
N THR A 778 1.20 12.57 28.36
CA THR A 778 0.25 12.02 29.36
C THR A 778 -0.43 10.77 28.79
N ASP A 779 -1.07 9.98 29.64
CA ASP A 779 -1.98 8.94 29.15
C ASP A 779 -3.26 9.57 28.56
N ALA A 780 -3.91 8.85 27.65
CA ALA A 780 -5.21 9.26 27.12
C ALA A 780 -6.32 9.12 28.17
N TRP A 781 -7.27 10.04 28.16
CA TRP A 781 -8.54 9.83 28.86
C TRP A 781 -9.41 8.85 28.06
N SER A 782 -10.33 8.15 28.73
CA SER A 782 -11.25 7.23 28.04
C SER A 782 -12.66 7.19 28.61
N VAL A 783 -13.63 6.87 27.75
CA VAL A 783 -15.04 6.61 28.12
C VAL A 783 -15.59 5.36 27.42
N PRO A 784 -16.52 4.61 28.05
CA PRO A 784 -17.13 3.41 27.48
C PRO A 784 -18.30 3.70 26.53
N LEU A 785 -18.15 3.38 25.25
CA LEU A 785 -19.14 3.53 24.18
C LEU A 785 -19.54 2.16 23.60
N GLY A 786 -20.35 1.41 24.35
CA GLY A 786 -20.80 0.08 23.95
C GLY A 786 -19.67 -0.95 24.08
N GLU A 787 -19.30 -1.62 22.97
CA GLU A 787 -18.15 -2.54 22.93
C GLU A 787 -16.79 -1.82 22.90
N PHE A 788 -16.76 -0.50 22.67
CA PHE A 788 -15.53 0.27 22.49
C PHE A 788 -15.18 1.12 23.72
N GLN A 789 -13.90 1.11 24.10
CA GLN A 789 -13.30 2.23 24.81
C GLN A 789 -12.88 3.31 23.80
N LEU A 790 -13.42 4.52 23.92
CA LEU A 790 -12.95 5.70 23.20
C LEU A 790 -11.82 6.35 23.98
N TYR A 791 -10.60 6.36 23.44
CA TYR A 791 -9.43 7.05 23.98
C TYR A 791 -9.20 8.38 23.26
N PHE A 792 -8.94 9.44 24.02
CA PHE A 792 -8.88 10.82 23.53
C PHE A 792 -7.94 11.69 24.38
N PRO A 793 -7.43 12.82 23.84
CA PRO A 793 -6.54 13.71 24.57
C PRO A 793 -7.28 14.50 25.67
N PRO A 794 -6.65 14.69 26.84
CA PRO A 794 -7.19 15.53 27.92
C PRO A 794 -7.26 17.02 27.53
N PRO A 795 -7.94 17.87 28.33
CA PRO A 795 -7.84 19.32 28.24
C PRO A 795 -6.36 19.79 28.14
N PRO A 796 -6.05 20.85 27.37
CA PRO A 796 -6.96 21.76 26.65
C PRO A 796 -7.51 21.22 25.31
N ALA A 797 -7.34 19.93 24.99
CA ALA A 797 -7.82 19.36 23.74
C ALA A 797 -9.35 19.11 23.72
N GLY A 798 -9.91 19.00 22.50
CA GLY A 798 -11.34 18.87 22.27
C GLY A 798 -11.90 17.46 22.49
N GLY A 799 -11.06 16.48 22.82
CA GLY A 799 -11.43 15.08 23.01
C GLY A 799 -12.58 14.89 24.01
N ALA A 800 -12.51 15.56 25.15
CA ALA A 800 -13.57 15.52 26.16
C ALA A 800 -14.91 16.09 25.64
N THR A 801 -14.91 17.03 24.69
CA THR A 801 -16.17 17.50 24.07
C THR A 801 -16.81 16.41 23.22
N VAL A 802 -16.03 15.61 22.49
CA VAL A 802 -16.54 14.44 21.74
C VAL A 802 -17.10 13.39 22.71
N ALA A 803 -16.33 13.05 23.76
CA ALA A 803 -16.74 12.08 24.77
C ALA A 803 -18.07 12.45 25.46
N PHE A 804 -18.23 13.71 25.86
CA PHE A 804 -19.45 14.23 26.48
C PHE A 804 -20.68 14.08 25.56
N ILE A 805 -20.57 14.48 24.30
CA ILE A 805 -21.68 14.33 23.33
C ILE A 805 -22.02 12.85 23.13
N MET A 806 -21.02 11.98 23.00
CA MET A 806 -21.25 10.55 22.81
C MET A 806 -21.92 9.89 24.03
N ASN A 807 -21.57 10.28 25.26
CA ASN A 807 -22.24 9.79 26.47
C ASN A 807 -23.73 10.25 26.56
N ILE A 808 -24.03 11.50 26.17
CA ILE A 808 -25.42 11.96 26.06
C ILE A 808 -26.19 11.09 25.05
N LEU A 809 -25.65 10.89 23.85
CA LEU A 809 -26.38 10.22 22.77
C LEU A 809 -26.50 8.70 22.96
N LYS A 810 -25.49 8.06 23.55
CA LYS A 810 -25.45 6.63 23.92
C LYS A 810 -26.72 6.18 24.65
N GLY A 811 -27.17 6.94 25.65
CA GLY A 811 -28.36 6.60 26.43
C GLY A 811 -29.70 6.75 25.69
N PHE A 812 -29.74 7.40 24.52
CA PHE A 812 -30.91 7.36 23.64
C PHE A 812 -31.02 6.06 22.82
N LYS A 813 -30.00 5.18 22.86
CA LYS A 813 -29.99 3.84 22.22
C LYS A 813 -30.31 3.88 20.71
N LEU A 814 -29.75 4.89 20.04
CA LEU A 814 -29.87 5.09 18.60
C LEU A 814 -29.41 3.86 17.82
N ASN A 815 -30.13 3.51 16.76
CA ASN A 815 -29.89 2.33 15.93
C ASN A 815 -30.30 2.59 14.46
N SER A 816 -30.02 1.66 13.55
CA SER A 816 -30.32 1.81 12.11
C SER A 816 -31.80 2.10 11.79
N THR A 817 -32.76 1.65 12.60
CA THR A 817 -34.19 1.95 12.38
C THR A 817 -34.56 3.40 12.71
N ASP A 818 -33.66 4.16 13.35
CA ASP A 818 -33.82 5.60 13.59
C ASP A 818 -33.39 6.46 12.38
N LEU A 819 -33.03 5.86 11.24
CA LEU A 819 -32.81 6.59 9.98
C LEU A 819 -34.10 6.79 9.15
N GLU A 820 -35.24 6.25 9.58
CA GLU A 820 -36.49 6.24 8.82
C GLU A 820 -37.56 7.20 9.39
N GLY A 821 -38.27 7.89 8.49
CA GLY A 821 -39.42 8.73 8.79
C GLY A 821 -39.21 9.70 9.95
N HIS A 822 -40.20 9.80 10.84
CA HIS A 822 -40.16 10.69 12.01
C HIS A 822 -39.04 10.34 13.02
N ARG A 823 -38.58 9.08 13.08
CA ARG A 823 -37.47 8.70 13.98
C ARG A 823 -36.17 9.39 13.57
N LYS A 824 -35.95 9.56 12.26
CA LYS A 824 -34.83 10.34 11.69
C LYS A 824 -34.82 11.77 12.22
N THR A 825 -35.98 12.43 12.22
CA THR A 825 -36.13 13.78 12.78
C THR A 825 -35.79 13.80 14.27
N VAL A 826 -36.33 12.87 15.07
CA VAL A 826 -36.08 12.80 16.52
C VAL A 826 -34.60 12.49 16.84
N ALA A 827 -33.94 11.61 16.06
CA ALA A 827 -32.52 11.28 16.24
C ALA A 827 -31.60 12.47 15.92
N TYR A 828 -31.81 13.14 14.78
CA TYR A 828 -31.03 14.32 14.41
C TYR A 828 -31.36 15.54 15.29
N HIS A 829 -32.59 15.66 15.80
CA HIS A 829 -32.98 16.66 16.80
C HIS A 829 -32.18 16.45 18.10
N ARG A 830 -32.16 15.23 18.65
CA ARG A 830 -31.36 14.89 19.85
C ARG A 830 -29.86 15.12 19.64
N TYR A 831 -29.33 14.84 18.45
CA TYR A 831 -27.95 15.17 18.08
C TYR A 831 -27.70 16.69 18.09
N ALA A 832 -28.58 17.50 17.49
CA ALA A 832 -28.47 18.96 17.53
C ALA A 832 -28.59 19.53 18.95
N GLU A 833 -29.46 18.98 19.81
CA GLU A 833 -29.58 19.37 21.22
C GLU A 833 -28.33 19.03 22.03
N ALA A 834 -27.76 17.83 21.85
CA ALA A 834 -26.51 17.45 22.50
C ALA A 834 -25.32 18.35 22.09
N LEU A 835 -25.30 18.85 20.84
CA LEU A 835 -24.32 19.84 20.39
C LEU A 835 -24.48 21.20 21.10
N LYS A 836 -25.71 21.66 21.39
CA LYS A 836 -25.94 22.91 22.15
C LYS A 836 -25.42 22.80 23.58
N PHE A 837 -25.73 21.71 24.27
CA PHE A 837 -25.16 21.43 25.60
C PHE A 837 -23.63 21.32 25.56
N ALA A 838 -23.05 20.72 24.51
CA ALA A 838 -21.60 20.65 24.34
C ALA A 838 -20.95 22.03 24.09
N ASN A 839 -21.60 22.93 23.35
CA ASN A 839 -21.14 24.32 23.19
C ASN A 839 -21.12 25.08 24.52
N SER A 840 -21.96 24.69 25.50
CA SER A 840 -21.90 25.20 26.88
C SER A 840 -20.75 24.57 27.68
N PHE A 841 -20.55 23.26 27.56
CA PHE A 841 -19.49 22.51 28.23
C PHE A 841 -18.07 22.97 27.84
N ARG A 842 -17.87 23.42 26.59
CA ARG A 842 -16.57 23.90 26.06
C ARG A 842 -15.86 24.95 26.94
N LYS A 843 -16.57 25.77 27.72
CA LYS A 843 -15.98 26.79 28.61
C LYS A 843 -15.11 26.22 29.75
N ASN A 844 -15.23 24.92 30.01
CA ASN A 844 -14.47 24.16 31.00
C ASN A 844 -13.17 23.57 30.43
N ILE A 845 -13.00 23.49 29.11
CA ILE A 845 -11.80 22.94 28.46
C ILE A 845 -10.68 23.99 28.51
N ARG A 846 -9.65 23.77 29.34
CA ARG A 846 -8.53 24.70 29.61
C ARG A 846 -7.22 23.92 29.84
N ASP A 847 -6.07 24.60 29.97
CA ASP A 847 -4.82 23.92 30.35
C ASP A 847 -4.92 23.45 31.82
N PRO A 848 -4.83 22.12 32.09
CA PRO A 848 -4.96 21.58 33.44
C PRO A 848 -3.80 21.97 34.38
N ALA A 849 -2.69 22.50 33.86
CA ALA A 849 -1.63 23.10 34.67
C ALA A 849 -2.03 24.45 35.29
N LEU A 850 -3.10 25.09 34.80
CA LEU A 850 -3.54 26.45 35.18
C LEU A 850 -5.02 26.55 35.58
N SER A 851 -5.80 25.47 35.44
CA SER A 851 -7.21 25.42 35.85
C SER A 851 -7.61 23.98 36.22
N PRO A 852 -8.31 23.74 37.35
CA PRO A 852 -8.77 22.40 37.72
C PRO A 852 -9.65 21.76 36.64
N ASP A 853 -9.43 20.46 36.39
CA ASP A 853 -10.15 19.70 35.37
C ASP A 853 -11.45 19.03 35.88
N SER A 854 -11.84 19.30 37.13
CA SER A 854 -12.95 18.63 37.84
C SER A 854 -14.29 18.72 37.11
N GLU A 855 -14.67 19.91 36.63
CA GLU A 855 -15.92 20.07 35.87
C GLU A 855 -15.86 19.44 34.47
N VAL A 856 -14.66 19.14 33.93
CA VAL A 856 -14.52 18.33 32.72
C VAL A 856 -14.66 16.84 33.05
N ARG A 857 -14.05 16.37 34.14
CA ARG A 857 -14.15 14.97 34.62
C ARG A 857 -15.58 14.59 34.95
N LYS A 858 -16.31 15.47 35.65
CA LYS A 858 -17.75 15.36 35.91
C LYS A 858 -18.57 15.26 34.63
N GLY A 859 -18.16 15.96 33.56
CA GLY A 859 -18.73 15.81 32.22
C GLY A 859 -18.54 14.41 31.60
N MET A 860 -17.58 13.62 32.06
CA MET A 860 -17.36 12.25 31.59
C MET A 860 -18.20 11.21 32.35
N GLU A 861 -18.87 11.62 33.44
CA GLU A 861 -19.73 10.73 34.24
C GLU A 861 -21.07 10.46 33.53
N GLU A 862 -21.54 9.21 33.61
CA GLU A 862 -22.85 8.83 33.05
C GLU A 862 -23.99 9.54 33.81
N SER A 863 -23.87 9.72 35.14
CA SER A 863 -24.84 10.47 35.98
C SER A 863 -25.08 11.91 35.53
N PHE A 864 -24.01 12.62 35.16
CA PHE A 864 -24.11 13.98 34.60
C PHE A 864 -24.68 13.94 33.18
N SER A 865 -24.30 12.94 32.38
CA SER A 865 -24.83 12.73 31.03
C SER A 865 -26.33 12.39 31.05
N ASP A 866 -26.79 11.61 32.03
CA ASP A 866 -28.20 11.29 32.30
C ASP A 866 -28.99 12.55 32.66
N HIS A 867 -28.45 13.40 33.54
CA HIS A 867 -29.07 14.68 33.88
C HIS A 867 -29.22 15.58 32.65
N ILE A 868 -28.16 15.77 31.86
CA ILE A 868 -28.24 16.54 30.60
C ILE A 868 -29.23 15.92 29.62
N ARG A 869 -29.30 14.58 29.53
CA ARG A 869 -30.28 13.87 28.68
C ARG A 869 -31.72 14.10 29.13
N SER A 870 -31.98 14.28 30.43
CA SER A 870 -33.31 14.64 30.95
C SER A 870 -33.75 16.06 30.59
N LEU A 871 -32.79 16.94 30.26
CA LEU A 871 -33.04 18.31 29.80
C LEU A 871 -33.23 18.42 28.28
N ILE A 872 -33.14 17.31 27.54
CA ILE A 872 -33.36 17.25 26.08
C ILE A 872 -34.78 16.75 25.83
N TRP A 873 -35.66 17.66 25.41
CA TRP A 873 -36.98 17.29 24.92
C TRP A 873 -36.85 16.57 23.56
N SER A 874 -37.92 15.91 23.09
CA SER A 874 -37.89 15.17 21.81
C SER A 874 -38.80 15.77 20.74
N ASN A 875 -39.41 16.92 21.03
CA ASN A 875 -40.44 17.58 20.23
C ASN A 875 -40.30 19.11 20.14
N ALA A 876 -39.27 19.72 20.75
CA ALA A 876 -39.00 21.16 20.67
C ALA A 876 -37.56 21.49 21.11
N THR A 877 -36.96 22.53 20.54
CA THR A 877 -35.74 23.19 21.08
C THR A 877 -36.11 24.28 22.10
N HIS A 878 -35.14 24.68 22.90
CA HIS A 878 -35.20 25.88 23.74
C HIS A 878 -34.44 27.05 23.10
N ASP A 879 -34.55 28.25 23.68
CA ASP A 879 -33.77 29.44 23.29
C ASP A 879 -32.33 29.42 23.86
N PRO A 880 -31.38 30.19 23.29
CA PRO A 880 -29.95 30.14 23.64
C PRO A 880 -29.61 30.25 25.14
N GLN A 881 -30.44 30.96 25.91
CA GLN A 881 -30.24 31.16 27.35
C GLN A 881 -30.32 29.86 28.15
N TYR A 882 -31.19 28.92 27.73
CA TYR A 882 -31.41 27.63 28.41
C TYR A 882 -30.12 26.81 28.54
N TYR A 883 -29.32 26.79 27.47
CA TYR A 883 -28.07 26.03 27.41
C TYR A 883 -26.91 26.74 28.12
N ASN A 884 -27.03 28.02 28.50
CA ASN A 884 -25.97 28.81 29.16
C ASN A 884 -24.63 28.82 28.37
N ILE A 885 -24.72 29.00 27.05
CA ILE A 885 -23.56 29.01 26.14
C ILE A 885 -22.80 30.34 26.25
N THR A 886 -21.47 30.26 26.27
CA THR A 886 -20.59 31.44 26.14
C THR A 886 -20.18 31.59 24.67
N PRO A 887 -20.41 32.75 24.02
CA PRO A 887 -19.93 32.98 22.67
C PRO A 887 -18.42 32.82 22.55
N SER A 888 -17.96 32.20 21.47
CA SER A 888 -16.56 32.10 21.08
C SER A 888 -16.42 32.38 19.59
N ALA A 889 -15.30 32.99 19.18
CA ALA A 889 -14.93 32.98 17.78
C ALA A 889 -14.70 31.54 17.29
N GLU A 890 -15.05 31.27 16.04
CA GLU A 890 -14.80 29.98 15.38
C GLU A 890 -13.37 29.91 14.84
N GLY A 891 -12.95 28.70 14.42
CA GLY A 891 -11.65 28.47 13.79
C GLY A 891 -11.79 27.56 12.57
N MET A 892 -10.95 27.78 11.57
CA MET A 892 -10.82 26.92 10.38
C MET A 892 -9.36 26.99 9.98
N GLY A 893 -8.64 25.87 9.93
CA GLY A 893 -7.19 25.86 9.67
C GLY A 893 -6.53 24.66 10.34
N THR A 894 -6.84 23.46 9.86
CA THR A 894 -6.49 22.19 10.53
C THR A 894 -6.32 21.06 9.50
N THR A 895 -5.37 20.16 9.73
CA THR A 895 -5.24 18.85 9.04
C THR A 895 -5.45 17.69 10.00
N GLN A 896 -5.84 16.52 9.47
CA GLN A 896 -5.83 15.25 10.19
C GLN A 896 -4.96 14.23 9.46
N VAL A 897 -4.20 13.43 10.21
CA VAL A 897 -3.55 12.21 9.73
C VAL A 897 -3.90 11.06 10.68
N SER A 898 -4.43 9.98 10.13
CA SER A 898 -4.76 8.75 10.87
C SER A 898 -3.96 7.58 10.29
N VAL A 899 -3.31 6.80 11.15
CA VAL A 899 -2.36 5.74 10.78
C VAL A 899 -2.58 4.48 11.60
N LEU A 900 -2.51 3.32 10.93
CA LEU A 900 -2.39 2.02 11.58
C LEU A 900 -1.29 1.18 10.88
N ALA A 901 -0.38 0.61 11.67
CA ALA A 901 0.76 -0.16 11.18
C ALA A 901 0.60 -1.69 11.37
N GLU A 902 1.45 -2.47 10.70
CA GLU A 902 1.40 -3.95 10.64
C GLU A 902 1.56 -4.64 12.00
N ASP A 903 2.17 -3.95 12.97
CA ASP A 903 2.33 -4.43 14.36
C ASP A 903 1.19 -4.02 15.30
N GLY A 904 0.11 -3.43 14.77
CA GLY A 904 -1.02 -2.93 15.54
C GLY A 904 -0.80 -1.58 16.22
N THR A 905 0.38 -0.95 16.09
CA THR A 905 0.59 0.42 16.57
C THR A 905 -0.24 1.42 15.74
N ALA A 906 -0.82 2.41 16.40
CA ALA A 906 -1.74 3.36 15.79
C ALA A 906 -1.41 4.81 16.18
N VAL A 907 -1.69 5.75 15.28
CA VAL A 907 -1.58 7.19 15.55
C VAL A 907 -2.76 7.92 14.92
N SER A 908 -3.54 8.61 15.76
CA SER A 908 -4.36 9.73 15.30
C SER A 908 -3.62 11.02 15.60
N ALA A 909 -3.42 11.88 14.62
CA ALA A 909 -2.69 13.14 14.78
C ALA A 909 -3.44 14.29 14.10
N THR A 910 -3.78 15.30 14.89
CA THR A 910 -4.36 16.56 14.39
C THR A 910 -3.30 17.66 14.50
N SER A 911 -3.16 18.48 13.46
CA SER A 911 -2.26 19.65 13.45
C SER A 911 -2.97 20.87 12.89
N SER A 912 -2.60 22.06 13.38
CA SER A 912 -3.34 23.30 13.13
C SER A 912 -2.46 24.53 13.21
N LEU A 913 -2.72 25.51 12.35
CA LEU A 913 -2.30 26.91 12.54
C LEU A 913 -3.38 27.75 13.26
N ASN A 914 -4.40 27.08 13.81
CA ASN A 914 -5.69 27.59 14.32
C ASN A 914 -6.61 28.21 13.25
N HIS A 915 -6.12 29.18 12.50
CA HIS A 915 -6.84 29.82 11.40
C HIS A 915 -6.24 29.46 10.03
N MET A 916 -6.96 29.81 8.96
CA MET A 916 -6.42 29.70 7.61
C MET A 916 -5.43 30.86 7.48
N SER A 917 -4.17 30.51 7.60
CA SER A 917 -3.03 31.42 7.64
C SER A 917 -1.83 30.71 7.05
N PHE A 918 -0.84 31.47 6.59
CA PHE A 918 0.44 30.94 6.18
C PHE A 918 1.52 31.56 7.07
N TRP A 919 2.23 30.74 7.84
CA TRP A 919 3.14 31.23 8.88
C TRP A 919 4.45 31.84 8.35
N LEU A 920 4.93 31.35 7.20
CA LEU A 920 6.33 31.44 6.80
C LEU A 920 6.60 32.64 5.87
N GLY A 921 6.56 33.87 6.37
CA GLY A 921 6.77 35.09 5.56
C GLY A 921 8.13 35.15 4.85
N ARG A 922 9.25 35.07 5.59
CA ARG A 922 10.60 35.00 5.00
C ARG A 922 11.01 33.60 4.56
N PHE A 923 10.58 32.56 5.27
CA PHE A 923 10.92 31.16 4.97
C PHE A 923 10.19 30.58 3.74
N LEU A 924 9.51 31.40 2.94
CA LEU A 924 8.92 31.04 1.64
C LEU A 924 9.29 31.99 0.49
N SER A 925 9.66 33.24 0.77
CA SER A 925 9.95 34.25 -0.25
C SER A 925 11.37 34.11 -0.82
N GLU A 926 11.53 34.21 -2.15
CA GLU A 926 12.83 34.02 -2.80
C GLU A 926 13.72 35.29 -2.83
N ASN A 927 13.13 36.49 -2.76
CA ASN A 927 13.87 37.76 -2.90
C ASN A 927 14.72 38.11 -1.66
N ARG A 928 16.01 38.42 -1.88
CA ARG A 928 16.96 38.94 -0.86
C ARG A 928 17.36 40.41 -1.03
N ASP A 929 17.15 41.02 -2.19
CA ASP A 929 17.94 42.19 -2.63
C ASP A 929 17.36 43.56 -2.24
N HIS A 930 16.47 43.63 -1.25
CA HIS A 930 15.88 44.88 -0.76
C HIS A 930 15.99 45.02 0.77
N PRO A 931 17.06 45.67 1.29
CA PRO A 931 17.32 45.82 2.73
C PRO A 931 16.34 46.70 3.53
N GLN A 932 15.27 47.22 2.90
CA GLN A 932 14.40 48.27 3.48
C GLN A 932 12.89 48.00 3.40
N GLN A 933 12.45 46.82 2.94
CA GLN A 933 11.03 46.47 3.12
C GLN A 933 10.79 45.93 4.53
N PRO A 934 9.88 46.52 5.34
CA PRO A 934 9.52 45.96 6.63
C PRO A 934 8.89 44.58 6.46
N ALA A 935 9.05 43.71 7.45
CA ALA A 935 8.43 42.39 7.42
C ALA A 935 6.91 42.52 7.29
N GLY A 936 6.36 42.21 6.11
CA GLY A 936 4.92 42.19 5.87
C GLY A 936 4.25 41.28 6.91
N ARG A 937 3.17 41.77 7.55
CA ARG A 937 2.61 41.19 8.79
C ARG A 937 2.58 39.67 8.74
N LEU A 938 3.40 39.03 9.59
CA LEU A 938 3.32 37.60 9.80
C LEU A 938 1.90 37.25 10.24
N LEU A 939 1.29 36.27 9.58
CA LEU A 939 -0.02 35.78 9.99
C LEU A 939 0.14 34.94 11.26
N PRO A 940 -0.73 35.13 12.27
CA PRO A 940 -0.53 34.45 13.53
C PRO A 940 -0.81 32.95 13.46
N THR A 941 -0.13 32.24 14.35
CA THR A 941 -0.32 30.80 14.61
C THR A 941 -0.59 30.59 16.10
N GLY A 942 -1.44 29.62 16.42
CA GLY A 942 -1.79 29.30 17.80
C GLY A 942 -2.58 30.39 18.53
N GLN A 943 -3.39 31.19 17.82
CA GLN A 943 -4.27 32.19 18.47
C GLN A 943 -5.10 31.53 19.60
N PRO A 944 -5.26 32.18 20.76
CA PRO A 944 -6.20 31.70 21.76
C PRO A 944 -7.61 31.58 21.20
N HIS A 945 -8.33 30.51 21.56
CA HIS A 945 -9.79 30.50 21.35
C HIS A 945 -10.39 31.66 22.14
N CYS A 946 -11.00 32.61 21.44
CA CYS A 946 -11.66 33.81 21.97
C CYS A 946 -12.95 33.47 22.74
N SER A 947 -12.80 32.63 23.76
CA SER A 947 -13.72 32.46 24.87
C SER A 947 -13.47 33.56 25.91
N ARG A 948 -14.46 33.87 26.75
CA ARG A 948 -14.37 34.94 27.76
C ARG A 948 -13.55 34.52 29.00
N LEU A 949 -12.25 34.28 28.79
CA LEU A 949 -11.25 34.23 29.86
C LEU A 949 -10.91 35.67 30.28
N PRO A 950 -10.75 35.97 31.59
CA PRO A 950 -10.44 37.33 32.05
C PRO A 950 -8.99 37.74 31.72
N PHE A 951 -8.07 36.78 31.62
CA PHE A 951 -6.65 36.99 31.35
C PHE A 951 -6.09 35.80 30.55
N LEU A 952 -5.03 36.04 29.77
CA LEU A 952 -4.16 35.01 29.20
C LEU A 952 -2.91 34.90 30.11
N LEU A 953 -2.55 33.70 30.52
CA LEU A 953 -1.40 33.49 31.43
C LEU A 953 -0.12 33.11 30.65
N SER A 954 1.04 33.41 31.22
CA SER A 954 2.34 32.99 30.67
C SER A 954 2.44 31.46 30.61
N GLY A 955 2.72 30.90 29.44
CA GLY A 955 2.85 29.45 29.21
C GLY A 955 1.53 28.70 29.07
N ASP A 956 0.39 29.40 29.11
CA ASP A 956 -0.95 28.84 28.93
C ASP A 956 -1.12 28.25 27.51
N ARG A 957 -1.61 27.02 27.42
CA ARG A 957 -1.97 26.39 26.13
C ARG A 957 -3.44 26.62 25.87
N PRO A 958 -3.80 27.41 24.84
CA PRO A 958 -5.18 27.82 24.66
C PRO A 958 -6.08 26.63 24.35
N PRO A 959 -7.37 26.70 24.75
CA PRO A 959 -8.38 25.70 24.42
C PRO A 959 -8.35 25.34 22.93
N SER A 960 -8.60 24.06 22.64
CA SER A 960 -8.56 23.54 21.29
C SER A 960 -9.75 22.64 21.01
N SER A 961 -10.25 22.67 19.78
CA SER A 961 -11.26 21.74 19.31
C SER A 961 -10.65 20.44 18.74
N MET A 962 -9.32 20.34 18.64
CA MET A 962 -8.64 19.16 18.10
C MET A 962 -8.91 17.92 18.97
N ALA A 963 -9.41 16.85 18.33
CA ALA A 963 -9.81 15.61 18.99
C ALA A 963 -9.29 14.35 18.25
N PRO A 964 -7.97 14.19 18.10
CA PRO A 964 -7.38 12.95 17.57
C PRO A 964 -7.66 11.80 18.54
N SER A 965 -8.40 10.78 18.10
CA SER A 965 -8.91 9.71 18.96
C SER A 965 -8.59 8.32 18.43
N VAL A 966 -8.56 7.34 19.34
CA VAL A 966 -8.47 5.90 19.02
C VAL A 966 -9.58 5.19 19.78
N LEU A 967 -10.41 4.39 19.10
CA LEU A 967 -11.40 3.52 19.72
C LEU A 967 -10.90 2.08 19.66
N LYS A 968 -11.00 1.35 20.78
CA LYS A 968 -10.61 -0.06 20.87
C LYS A 968 -11.76 -0.90 21.43
N SER A 969 -12.16 -1.94 20.69
CA SER A 969 -12.90 -3.10 21.23
C SER A 969 -11.97 -4.33 21.23
N PRO A 970 -12.38 -5.50 21.76
CA PRO A 970 -11.54 -6.70 21.69
C PRO A 970 -11.13 -7.08 20.25
N SER A 971 -12.06 -6.97 19.28
CA SER A 971 -11.87 -7.36 17.88
C SER A 971 -11.56 -6.20 16.91
N LYS A 972 -11.80 -4.95 17.31
CA LYS A 972 -11.69 -3.77 16.42
C LYS A 972 -10.76 -2.68 16.94
N THR A 973 -10.20 -1.89 16.03
CA THR A 973 -9.41 -0.68 16.34
C THR A 973 -9.73 0.41 15.31
N LEU A 974 -10.36 1.50 15.73
CA LEU A 974 -10.67 2.66 14.87
C LEU A 974 -9.80 3.86 15.25
N VAL A 975 -8.98 4.32 14.30
CA VAL A 975 -8.08 5.47 14.41
C VAL A 975 -8.71 6.62 13.65
N ILE A 976 -9.04 7.73 14.32
CA ILE A 976 -9.90 8.76 13.73
C ILE A 976 -9.60 10.16 14.27
N GLY A 977 -9.80 11.17 13.42
CA GLY A 977 -9.83 12.57 13.83
C GLY A 977 -10.49 13.43 12.74
N SER A 978 -10.65 14.72 13.01
CA SER A 978 -11.31 15.65 12.08
C SER A 978 -10.67 17.04 12.12
N THR A 979 -10.95 17.82 11.07
CA THR A 979 -10.51 19.21 10.90
C THR A 979 -11.67 20.19 10.98
N GLY A 980 -11.40 21.51 10.97
CA GLY A 980 -12.43 22.55 10.89
C GLY A 980 -12.83 23.19 12.23
N GLY A 981 -11.89 23.30 13.18
CA GLY A 981 -12.08 24.01 14.45
C GLY A 981 -13.35 23.61 15.21
N SER A 982 -14.29 24.55 15.41
CA SER A 982 -15.56 24.33 16.14
C SER A 982 -16.41 23.17 15.59
N MET A 983 -16.27 22.85 14.30
CA MET A 983 -16.94 21.71 13.66
C MET A 983 -16.33 20.35 14.01
N ILE A 984 -15.10 20.27 14.55
CA ILE A 984 -14.41 19.00 14.81
C ILE A 984 -15.25 18.04 15.67
N PRO A 985 -15.82 18.45 16.83
CA PRO A 985 -16.62 17.53 17.63
C PRO A 985 -17.91 17.07 16.93
N ALA A 986 -18.56 17.94 16.15
CA ALA A 986 -19.76 17.59 15.39
C ALA A 986 -19.43 16.58 14.27
N ALA A 987 -18.35 16.79 13.53
CA ALA A 987 -17.89 15.89 12.49
C ALA A 987 -17.52 14.50 13.04
N MET A 988 -16.80 14.47 14.18
CA MET A 988 -16.45 13.24 14.89
C MET A 988 -17.70 12.48 15.36
N VAL A 989 -18.62 13.16 16.06
CA VAL A 989 -19.85 12.54 16.57
C VAL A 989 -20.75 12.07 15.43
N SER A 990 -20.93 12.88 14.38
CA SER A 990 -21.73 12.50 13.21
C SER A 990 -21.18 11.23 12.58
N MET A 991 -19.87 11.14 12.34
CA MET A 991 -19.25 9.93 11.80
C MET A 991 -19.43 8.73 12.74
N LEU A 992 -19.11 8.87 14.03
CA LEU A 992 -19.19 7.78 15.01
C LEU A 992 -20.64 7.28 15.19
N MET A 993 -21.63 8.17 15.23
CA MET A 993 -23.05 7.82 15.26
C MET A 993 -23.48 7.07 13.98
N ASN A 994 -23.09 7.57 12.80
CA ASN A 994 -23.37 6.91 11.52
C ASN A 994 -22.79 5.50 11.45
N HIS A 995 -21.57 5.32 11.95
CA HIS A 995 -20.81 4.09 11.82
C HIS A 995 -21.16 3.06 12.91
N LEU A 996 -21.08 3.45 14.19
CA LEU A 996 -21.20 2.55 15.34
C LEU A 996 -22.66 2.21 15.67
N TRP A 997 -23.61 3.10 15.37
CA TRP A 997 -25.02 2.96 15.79
C TRP A 997 -25.97 2.81 14.60
N PHE A 998 -25.81 3.61 13.55
CA PHE A 998 -26.63 3.47 12.34
C PHE A 998 -26.11 2.40 11.35
N GLY A 999 -24.98 1.76 11.64
CA GLY A 999 -24.47 0.60 10.89
C GLY A 999 -23.92 0.91 9.49
N LYS A 1000 -23.60 2.18 9.19
CA LYS A 1000 -22.97 2.54 7.92
C LYS A 1000 -21.50 2.09 7.91
N ASN A 1001 -20.99 1.73 6.73
CA ASN A 1001 -19.57 1.46 6.55
C ASN A 1001 -18.73 2.75 6.74
N LEU A 1002 -17.41 2.59 6.88
CA LEU A 1002 -16.47 3.68 7.15
C LEU A 1002 -16.53 4.82 6.12
N LYS A 1003 -16.72 4.48 4.83
CA LYS A 1003 -16.76 5.42 3.71
C LYS A 1003 -18.03 6.27 3.72
N ASP A 1004 -19.19 5.62 3.81
CA ASP A 1004 -20.49 6.31 3.78
C ASP A 1004 -20.77 7.10 5.06
N SER A 1005 -20.11 6.75 6.16
CA SER A 1005 -20.13 7.52 7.43
C SER A 1005 -19.32 8.82 7.34
N ILE A 1006 -18.24 8.84 6.55
CA ILE A 1006 -17.40 10.03 6.33
C ILE A 1006 -17.98 10.92 5.21
N ALA A 1007 -18.58 10.31 4.19
CA ALA A 1007 -19.25 11.03 3.10
C ALA A 1007 -20.61 11.65 3.47
N ALA A 1008 -21.14 11.36 4.66
CA ALA A 1008 -22.45 11.85 5.12
C ALA A 1008 -22.48 13.38 5.29
N PRO A 1009 -23.54 14.08 4.82
CA PRO A 1009 -23.74 15.50 5.09
C PRO A 1009 -23.73 15.81 6.59
N ILE A 1010 -23.01 16.86 6.98
CA ILE A 1010 -22.82 17.23 8.39
C ILE A 1010 -23.82 18.29 8.82
N LEU A 1011 -24.44 18.04 9.97
CA LEU A 1011 -25.14 19.03 10.77
C LEU A 1011 -24.17 19.53 11.85
N PHE A 1012 -24.03 20.85 11.94
CA PHE A 1012 -23.24 21.57 12.94
C PHE A 1012 -24.13 22.57 13.69
N VAL A 1013 -23.82 22.88 14.94
CA VAL A 1013 -24.52 23.90 15.73
C VAL A 1013 -23.52 24.92 16.27
N ASP A 1014 -23.77 26.19 15.99
CA ASP A 1014 -22.91 27.30 16.36
C ASP A 1014 -23.19 27.83 17.79
N TYR A 1015 -22.45 28.87 18.18
CA TYR A 1015 -22.59 29.50 19.50
C TYR A 1015 -23.81 30.42 19.63
N GLU A 1016 -24.52 30.74 18.54
CA GLU A 1016 -25.85 31.39 18.56
C GLU A 1016 -26.99 30.33 18.62
N THR A 1017 -26.63 29.04 18.76
CA THR A 1017 -27.48 27.82 18.73
C THR A 1017 -28.14 27.50 17.38
N ALA A 1018 -27.78 28.21 16.32
CA ALA A 1018 -28.38 27.97 15.02
C ALA A 1018 -27.81 26.70 14.37
N VAL A 1019 -28.68 25.96 13.68
CA VAL A 1019 -28.36 24.67 13.07
C VAL A 1019 -27.89 24.91 11.64
N ASN A 1020 -26.64 24.62 11.37
CA ASN A 1020 -25.98 24.82 10.09
C ASN A 1020 -25.91 23.48 9.36
N PHE A 1021 -26.44 23.43 8.13
CA PHE A 1021 -26.57 22.22 7.33
C PHE A 1021 -25.53 22.20 6.20
N GLY A 1022 -24.83 21.09 6.05
CA GLY A 1022 -23.82 20.89 5.00
C GLY A 1022 -24.39 20.89 3.58
N PRO A 1023 -23.54 21.01 2.54
CA PRO A 1023 -23.95 20.82 1.16
C PRO A 1023 -24.64 19.47 0.96
N ASN A 1024 -25.74 19.46 0.21
CA ASN A 1024 -26.57 18.27 -0.05
C ASN A 1024 -27.14 17.60 1.22
N PHE A 1025 -27.37 18.37 2.30
CA PHE A 1025 -28.15 17.89 3.44
C PHE A 1025 -29.61 17.60 3.01
N ASP A 1026 -30.25 16.68 3.73
CA ASP A 1026 -31.62 16.26 3.52
C ASP A 1026 -32.59 17.41 3.84
N LYS A 1027 -33.35 17.86 2.82
CA LYS A 1027 -34.25 19.03 2.90
C LYS A 1027 -35.50 18.74 3.71
N ASP A 1028 -36.08 17.55 3.60
CA ASP A 1028 -37.24 17.17 4.41
C ASP A 1028 -36.83 17.06 5.89
N LEU A 1029 -35.60 16.62 6.16
CA LEU A 1029 -35.02 16.59 7.50
C LEU A 1029 -34.68 17.98 8.05
N SER A 1030 -34.14 18.91 7.25
CA SER A 1030 -33.92 20.29 7.72
C SER A 1030 -35.24 20.95 8.08
N ASP A 1031 -36.27 20.77 7.26
CA ASP A 1031 -37.54 21.48 7.41
C ASP A 1031 -38.36 20.88 8.56
N ALA A 1032 -38.23 19.57 8.78
CA ALA A 1032 -38.75 18.92 9.99
C ALA A 1032 -37.98 19.32 11.26
N LEU A 1033 -36.69 19.70 11.19
CA LEU A 1033 -35.96 20.27 12.33
C LEU A 1033 -36.36 21.73 12.59
N GLU A 1034 -36.55 22.54 11.55
CA GLU A 1034 -37.09 23.90 11.66
C GLU A 1034 -38.51 23.89 12.25
N ALA A 1035 -39.34 22.91 11.91
CA ALA A 1035 -40.66 22.69 12.51
C ALA A 1035 -40.61 22.31 14.02
N LEU A 1036 -39.49 21.75 14.51
CA LEU A 1036 -39.21 21.57 15.94
C LEU A 1036 -38.61 22.83 16.61
N GLY A 1037 -38.59 23.96 15.89
CA GLY A 1037 -38.13 25.27 16.35
C GLY A 1037 -36.64 25.57 16.12
N HIS A 1038 -35.87 24.65 15.53
CA HIS A 1038 -34.45 24.88 15.26
C HIS A 1038 -34.28 26.03 14.26
N LYS A 1039 -33.53 27.07 14.64
CA LYS A 1039 -33.27 28.23 13.77
C LYS A 1039 -32.15 27.88 12.77
N PRO A 1040 -32.34 28.02 11.45
CA PRO A 1040 -31.31 27.69 10.47
C PRO A 1040 -30.16 28.70 10.53
N GLY A 1041 -28.93 28.19 10.51
CA GLY A 1041 -27.71 28.99 10.62
C GLY A 1041 -27.22 29.58 9.29
N GLY A 1042 -26.40 30.62 9.39
CA GLY A 1042 -25.90 31.36 8.22
C GLY A 1042 -24.66 30.75 7.53
N ASN A 1043 -24.01 29.75 8.11
CA ASN A 1043 -22.75 29.21 7.59
C ASN A 1043 -23.00 28.25 6.42
N ARG A 1044 -22.46 28.61 5.24
CA ARG A 1044 -22.59 27.85 3.99
C ARG A 1044 -21.30 27.10 3.58
N THR A 1045 -20.29 27.06 4.46
CA THR A 1045 -18.89 26.74 4.07
C THR A 1045 -18.29 25.61 4.90
N PHE A 1046 -18.51 24.37 4.46
CA PHE A 1046 -18.07 23.16 5.15
C PHE A 1046 -16.76 22.59 4.56
N TYR A 1047 -15.62 23.18 4.95
CA TYR A 1047 -14.27 22.67 4.63
C TYR A 1047 -13.71 21.68 5.67
N ASN A 1048 -14.54 21.25 6.62
CA ASN A 1048 -14.18 20.23 7.59
C ASN A 1048 -14.02 18.86 6.88
N VAL A 1049 -13.11 18.02 7.36
CA VAL A 1049 -12.88 16.66 6.85
C VAL A 1049 -12.60 15.67 7.97
N VAL A 1050 -13.00 14.41 7.77
CA VAL A 1050 -12.71 13.28 8.67
C VAL A 1050 -11.81 12.27 7.95
N ASN A 1051 -10.65 11.95 8.52
CA ASN A 1051 -9.77 10.90 8.00
C ASN A 1051 -9.67 9.76 9.03
N ALA A 1052 -9.93 8.53 8.61
CA ALA A 1052 -10.00 7.38 9.51
C ALA A 1052 -9.33 6.12 8.95
N VAL A 1053 -8.84 5.28 9.86
CA VAL A 1053 -8.28 3.94 9.59
C VAL A 1053 -8.87 2.97 10.60
N GLU A 1054 -9.58 1.94 10.15
CA GLU A 1054 -10.25 0.94 11.00
C GLU A 1054 -9.72 -0.46 10.72
N LYS A 1055 -9.21 -1.16 11.74
CA LYS A 1055 -9.00 -2.61 11.70
C LYS A 1055 -10.22 -3.33 12.24
N VAL A 1056 -10.80 -4.20 11.43
CA VAL A 1056 -11.86 -5.16 11.78
C VAL A 1056 -11.32 -6.56 11.53
N ASP A 1057 -11.24 -7.37 12.58
CA ASP A 1057 -10.51 -8.64 12.58
C ASP A 1057 -9.07 -8.44 12.06
N ASP A 1058 -8.71 -9.03 10.93
CA ASP A 1058 -7.38 -8.93 10.30
C ASP A 1058 -7.27 -7.83 9.22
N CYS A 1059 -8.37 -7.18 8.86
CA CYS A 1059 -8.44 -6.30 7.69
C CYS A 1059 -8.59 -4.83 8.06
N ILE A 1060 -7.84 -3.96 7.36
CA ILE A 1060 -7.74 -2.53 7.64
C ILE A 1060 -8.43 -1.73 6.54
N TRP A 1061 -9.56 -1.11 6.85
CA TRP A 1061 -10.18 -0.08 6.02
C TRP A 1061 -9.49 1.26 6.27
N ALA A 1062 -9.32 2.08 5.23
CA ALA A 1062 -8.86 3.46 5.40
C ALA A 1062 -9.57 4.40 4.42
N VAL A 1063 -10.03 5.53 4.94
CA VAL A 1063 -10.79 6.54 4.20
C VAL A 1063 -10.28 7.92 4.57
N SER A 1064 -9.84 8.66 3.56
CA SER A 1064 -9.69 10.12 3.63
C SER A 1064 -10.91 10.79 3.02
N ASP A 1065 -11.19 12.01 3.44
CA ASP A 1065 -12.37 12.74 3.01
C ASP A 1065 -12.21 13.40 1.62
N ALA A 1066 -13.15 13.09 0.72
CA ALA A 1066 -13.17 13.64 -0.63
C ALA A 1066 -13.34 15.18 -0.68
N ARG A 1067 -13.85 15.83 0.38
CA ARG A 1067 -14.16 17.28 0.38
C ARG A 1067 -12.92 18.20 0.27
N LYS A 1068 -11.74 17.70 0.63
CA LYS A 1068 -10.43 18.35 0.39
C LYS A 1068 -9.62 17.75 -0.78
N ASP A 1069 -10.21 16.80 -1.53
CA ASP A 1069 -9.50 15.88 -2.44
C ASP A 1069 -8.56 14.90 -1.70
N GLY A 1070 -8.98 14.43 -0.52
CA GLY A 1070 -8.26 13.43 0.26
C GLY A 1070 -8.42 12.02 -0.32
N GLU A 1071 -7.33 11.24 -0.30
CA GLU A 1071 -7.32 9.81 -0.65
C GLU A 1071 -6.47 9.06 0.40
N ALA A 1072 -6.90 7.88 0.81
CA ALA A 1072 -6.13 7.02 1.72
C ALA A 1072 -5.23 6.06 0.95
N ALA A 1073 -4.18 5.55 1.59
CA ALA A 1073 -3.25 4.60 1.01
C ALA A 1073 -2.92 3.47 1.99
N GLY A 1074 -2.86 2.21 1.52
CA GLY A 1074 -2.52 1.05 2.35
C GLY A 1074 -1.77 -0.07 1.62
N PHE A 1075 -1.48 -1.18 2.33
CA PHE A 1075 -0.89 -2.40 1.78
C PHE A 1075 -1.13 -3.66 2.62
#